data_AF-A0A9P7FHV1-F1
#
_entry.id   AF-A0A9P7FHV1-F1
#
_cell.length_a   1.000
_cell.length_b   1.000
_cell.length_c   1.000
_cell.angle_alpha   90.00
_cell.angle_beta   90.00
_cell.angle_gamma   90.00
#
_symmetry.space_group_name_H-M   'P 1'
#
loop_
_entity.id
_entity.type
_entity.pdbx_description
1 polymer ?
#
loop_
_entity_poly.entity_id
_entity_poly.type
_entity_poly.pdbx_seq_one_letter_code
_entity_poly.pdbx_strand_id
1 'polypeptide(L)'
;MTVHWTDLMIILTGLFYIKCVTFVLLRGISSLPFTRHTMFRLSTRVLAARGYHLSLRSSCIRSCIGTSYHHSSSSGHTTQEDVLRIGKFVLGSLLAMGTSYYIFQYREPRLIPARLETGATTTIHATSGELEELSPAHLQRRGSDELSSAGGAGDITDVFGSSSFSTPTYGSPEDVQKAIEELRDALPGKNRVQTSPDSLRVHGSSDHSYHPSCPHSVVVMAYSTDDVVKVVNISRKYKVPIIALGGATSIEGHFTGFPSGSICLDLSAMNSILEINETDGDLRCQPGAKWEDINNTLKDRGIPLFFPLDPGPGATIGGMIGTGCSGTNAVRYGTAKAEWFLNITVVLPSGKVIKTRRRARKSSAGFDTTKLFIGAEGTLGIVTEATLRLAPRVPTKVAMAQFPDVEKAVSAVQQILNTPHGPHIQCVELLDDHMMAAINTAGLVDAPYPVQDTLFFKIQGSPESIRDTSNVVQEIVQRHGSTRFEFAATEEEAGEMWENRKYALFSTLATQPGSKVWTTDVCVPVSRLPQLVYETKEDLAKAGLKSTIVGHVGDGNFHALILFKDEEELRSVGEAVHRLVHRAIQMDGTCTGEHGVGVGKTEYLVEELGEDTVELMKTIKNAIDPLNLFNPGKLYPENNKDKMT
;
A
#
# COMPACT_ATOMS: atom_id res chain seq x y z
N MET A 1 30.07 -34.70 44.74
CA MET A 1 28.73 -34.98 44.19
C MET A 1 28.14 -33.67 43.70
N THR A 2 28.40 -33.33 42.44
CA THR A 2 27.84 -32.15 41.77
C THR A 2 26.42 -32.49 41.31
N VAL A 3 25.42 -31.98 42.03
CA VAL A 3 24.03 -32.04 41.58
C VAL A 3 23.92 -31.07 40.40
N HIS A 4 23.64 -31.60 39.20
CA HIS A 4 23.45 -30.75 38.02
C HIS A 4 22.24 -29.84 38.23
N TRP A 5 22.39 -28.55 37.90
CA TRP A 5 21.32 -27.55 37.99
C TRP A 5 20.05 -27.96 37.21
N THR A 6 20.20 -28.80 36.18
CA THR A 6 19.10 -29.44 35.43
C THR A 6 18.25 -30.37 36.29
N ASP A 7 18.85 -31.19 37.16
CA ASP A 7 18.12 -32.14 38.01
C ASP A 7 17.39 -31.42 39.15
N LEU A 8 18.02 -30.37 39.70
CA LEU A 8 17.40 -29.53 40.72
C LEU A 8 16.18 -28.76 40.16
N MET A 9 16.26 -28.29 38.91
CA MET A 9 15.16 -27.58 38.24
C MET A 9 14.01 -28.50 37.84
N ILE A 10 14.30 -29.74 37.40
CA ILE A 10 13.27 -30.76 37.14
C ILE A 10 12.55 -31.15 38.43
N ILE A 11 13.28 -31.35 39.53
CA ILE A 11 12.70 -31.67 40.85
C ILE A 11 11.86 -30.49 41.38
N LEU A 12 12.34 -29.26 41.26
CA LEU A 12 11.59 -28.06 41.71
C LEU A 12 10.33 -27.82 40.88
N THR A 13 10.39 -28.03 39.55
CA THR A 13 9.23 -27.84 38.66
C THR A 13 8.19 -28.95 38.86
N GLY A 14 8.63 -30.19 39.08
CA GLY A 14 7.76 -31.31 39.44
C GLY A 14 7.10 -31.15 40.80
N LEU A 15 7.84 -30.72 41.84
CA LEU A 15 7.29 -30.45 43.18
C LEU A 15 6.32 -29.26 43.19
N PHE A 16 6.54 -28.25 42.34
CA PHE A 16 5.64 -27.10 42.19
C PHE A 16 4.35 -27.48 41.45
N TYR A 17 4.45 -28.33 40.43
CA TYR A 17 3.28 -28.87 39.70
C TYR A 17 2.41 -29.75 40.61
N ILE A 18 3.03 -30.60 41.43
CA ILE A 18 2.33 -31.42 42.44
C ILE A 18 1.63 -30.51 43.46
N LYS A 19 2.29 -29.48 43.99
CA LYS A 19 1.65 -28.52 44.93
C LYS A 19 0.47 -27.77 44.31
N CYS A 20 0.55 -27.33 43.05
CA CYS A 20 -0.55 -26.65 42.37
C CYS A 20 -1.75 -27.56 42.11
N VAL A 21 -1.52 -28.83 41.73
CA VAL A 21 -2.58 -29.81 41.51
C VAL A 21 -3.21 -30.25 42.84
N THR A 22 -2.42 -30.45 43.90
CA THR A 22 -2.92 -30.75 45.26
C THR A 22 -3.72 -29.58 45.84
N PHE A 23 -3.33 -28.33 45.60
CA PHE A 23 -4.06 -27.14 46.06
C PHE A 23 -5.43 -26.96 45.39
N VAL A 24 -5.55 -27.40 44.12
CA VAL A 24 -6.82 -27.37 43.36
C VAL A 24 -7.73 -28.54 43.74
N LEU A 25 -7.18 -29.73 43.99
CA LEU A 25 -7.94 -30.91 44.42
C LEU A 25 -8.45 -30.80 45.87
N LEU A 26 -7.70 -30.18 46.79
CA LEU A 26 -8.12 -29.98 48.20
C LEU A 26 -9.22 -28.93 48.38
N ARG A 27 -9.50 -28.07 47.40
CA ARG A 27 -10.55 -27.04 47.46
C ARG A 27 -11.88 -27.45 46.81
N GLY A 28 -12.04 -28.71 46.44
CA GLY A 28 -13.35 -29.26 46.03
C GLY A 28 -14.00 -28.55 44.83
N ILE A 29 -13.20 -28.04 43.89
CA ILE A 29 -13.75 -27.44 42.66
C ILE A 29 -14.01 -28.56 41.66
N SER A 30 -15.07 -29.31 41.90
CA SER A 30 -15.57 -30.37 41.03
C SER A 30 -16.56 -29.81 40.02
N SER A 31 -16.06 -29.14 38.97
CA SER A 31 -16.70 -29.03 37.64
C SER A 31 -16.17 -27.82 36.88
N LEU A 32 -15.21 -28.01 35.98
CA LEU A 32 -14.99 -27.14 34.82
C LEU A 32 -14.08 -27.88 33.82
N PRO A 33 -14.42 -27.93 32.51
CA PRO A 33 -13.56 -28.57 31.51
C PRO A 33 -12.33 -27.69 31.27
N PHE A 34 -11.16 -28.13 31.72
CA PHE A 34 -9.90 -27.45 31.44
C PHE A 34 -9.49 -27.67 29.98
N THR A 35 -9.63 -26.63 29.14
CA THR A 35 -9.05 -26.63 27.79
C THR A 35 -7.56 -26.31 27.85
N ARG A 36 -6.76 -26.85 26.91
CA ARG A 36 -5.30 -26.64 26.80
C ARG A 36 -4.89 -25.16 26.84
N HIS A 37 -5.77 -24.27 26.36
CA HIS A 37 -5.52 -22.84 26.30
C HIS A 37 -5.58 -22.15 27.67
N THR A 38 -6.46 -22.61 28.57
CA THR A 38 -6.61 -22.07 29.93
C THR A 38 -5.41 -22.40 30.80
N MET A 39 -4.86 -23.61 30.65
CA MET A 39 -3.65 -24.06 31.36
C MET A 39 -2.40 -23.27 30.95
N PHE A 40 -2.23 -22.97 29.65
CA PHE A 40 -1.10 -22.18 29.14
C PHE A 40 -1.15 -20.71 29.59
N ARG A 41 -2.34 -20.12 29.69
CA ARG A 41 -2.53 -18.75 30.20
C ARG A 41 -2.25 -18.62 31.71
N LEU A 42 -2.49 -19.66 32.49
CA LEU A 42 -2.23 -19.64 33.93
C LEU A 42 -0.72 -19.70 34.23
N SER A 43 0.01 -20.57 33.54
CA SER A 43 1.46 -20.72 33.71
C SER A 43 2.24 -19.51 33.20
N THR A 44 1.83 -18.89 32.09
CA THR A 44 2.44 -17.65 31.59
C THR A 44 2.26 -16.46 32.53
N ARG A 45 1.08 -16.29 33.16
CA ARG A 45 0.84 -15.21 34.13
C ARG A 45 1.68 -15.33 35.40
N VAL A 46 1.89 -16.55 35.90
CA VAL A 46 2.66 -16.80 37.13
C VAL A 46 4.17 -16.63 36.87
N LEU A 47 4.66 -17.01 35.69
CA LEU A 47 6.06 -16.78 35.28
C LEU A 47 6.36 -15.29 35.04
N ALA A 48 5.44 -14.55 34.42
CA ALA A 48 5.56 -13.11 34.22
C ALA A 48 5.61 -12.35 35.57
N ALA A 49 4.82 -12.77 36.55
CA ALA A 49 4.85 -12.21 37.91
C ALA A 49 6.19 -12.43 38.64
N ARG A 50 7.09 -13.28 38.10
CA ARG A 50 8.44 -13.54 38.62
C ARG A 50 9.55 -13.14 37.64
N GLY A 51 9.23 -12.41 36.58
CA GLY A 51 10.21 -11.86 35.63
C GLY A 51 10.67 -12.80 34.51
N TYR A 52 9.93 -13.89 34.24
CA TYR A 52 10.24 -14.85 33.17
C TYR A 52 9.20 -14.80 32.04
N HIS A 53 9.65 -14.87 30.78
CA HIS A 53 8.78 -14.95 29.61
C HIS A 53 8.97 -16.26 28.85
N LEU A 54 7.84 -16.91 28.51
CA LEU A 54 7.78 -18.14 27.73
C LEU A 54 7.25 -17.82 26.33
N SER A 55 8.00 -18.17 25.28
CA SER A 55 7.60 -17.99 23.88
C SER A 55 7.51 -19.34 23.17
N LEU A 56 6.39 -19.58 22.47
CA LEU A 56 6.21 -20.74 21.61
C LEU A 56 6.38 -20.29 20.16
N ARG A 57 7.28 -20.95 19.41
CA ARG A 57 7.23 -20.95 17.94
C ARG A 57 6.81 -22.34 17.48
N SER A 58 5.70 -22.45 16.77
CA SER A 58 5.41 -23.60 15.93
C SER A 58 4.50 -23.19 14.78
N SER A 59 5.11 -23.19 13.59
CA SER A 59 4.52 -23.68 12.35
C SER A 59 4.34 -25.21 12.45
N CYS A 60 3.38 -25.74 11.67
CA CYS A 60 2.93 -27.15 11.61
C CYS A 60 1.98 -27.62 12.73
N ILE A 61 0.68 -27.43 12.49
CA ILE A 61 -0.35 -28.34 13.00
C ILE A 61 -1.10 -28.92 11.80
N ARG A 62 -0.71 -30.12 11.37
CA ARG A 62 -1.59 -31.01 10.60
C ARG A 62 -1.55 -32.42 11.21
N SER A 63 -2.75 -32.90 11.48
CA SER A 63 -3.17 -34.30 11.62
C SER A 63 -2.37 -35.22 12.55
N CYS A 64 -2.93 -35.46 13.73
CA CYS A 64 -3.06 -36.79 14.32
C CYS A 64 -4.37 -36.84 15.12
N ILE A 65 -5.42 -37.34 14.47
CA ILE A 65 -6.65 -37.81 15.12
C ILE A 65 -6.37 -39.24 15.55
N GLY A 66 -6.65 -39.57 16.82
CA GLY A 66 -6.75 -40.96 17.27
C GLY A 66 -5.96 -41.27 18.53
N THR A 67 -6.50 -40.93 19.71
CA THR A 67 -6.36 -41.71 20.94
C THR A 67 -7.35 -41.17 21.96
N SER A 68 -8.55 -41.75 21.98
CA SER A 68 -9.50 -41.56 23.08
C SER A 68 -9.07 -42.44 24.25
N TYR A 69 -8.82 -41.84 25.41
CA TYR A 69 -8.66 -42.57 26.65
C TYR A 69 -10.03 -42.71 27.31
N HIS A 70 -10.64 -43.89 27.24
CA HIS A 70 -11.84 -44.20 28.00
C HIS A 70 -11.43 -44.87 29.31
N HIS A 71 -11.70 -44.21 30.43
CA HIS A 71 -11.71 -44.86 31.73
C HIS A 71 -13.12 -44.78 32.29
N SER A 72 -13.80 -45.93 32.34
CA SER A 72 -14.95 -46.13 33.21
C SER A 72 -14.43 -46.55 34.59
N SER A 73 -14.67 -45.73 35.61
CA SER A 73 -14.68 -46.21 36.99
C SER A 73 -15.86 -45.58 37.72
N SER A 74 -16.80 -46.46 38.08
CA SER A 74 -17.86 -46.19 39.03
C SER A 74 -17.26 -45.99 40.42
N SER A 75 -17.69 -44.91 41.09
CA SER A 75 -17.52 -44.62 42.52
C SER A 75 -16.07 -44.59 43.08
N GLY A 76 -15.59 -43.37 43.33
CA GLY A 76 -14.82 -43.02 44.52
C GLY A 76 -13.30 -43.23 44.49
N HIS A 77 -12.59 -42.10 44.34
CA HIS A 77 -11.15 -41.87 44.57
C HIS A 77 -10.16 -42.23 43.44
N THR A 78 -9.53 -41.20 42.88
CA THR A 78 -8.32 -41.29 42.05
C THR A 78 -7.13 -41.65 42.94
N THR A 79 -6.42 -42.74 42.63
CA THR A 79 -5.26 -43.17 43.42
C THR A 79 -3.98 -42.43 42.99
N GLN A 80 -2.96 -42.45 43.83
CA GLN A 80 -1.64 -41.88 43.51
C GLN A 80 -0.99 -42.56 42.28
N GLU A 81 -1.33 -43.82 42.04
CA GLU A 81 -0.85 -44.57 40.88
C GLU A 81 -1.53 -44.12 39.57
N ASP A 82 -2.80 -43.71 39.63
CA ASP A 82 -3.53 -43.14 38.49
C ASP A 82 -2.96 -41.77 38.08
N VAL A 83 -2.60 -40.95 39.07
CA VAL A 83 -1.94 -39.64 38.85
C VAL A 83 -0.56 -39.83 38.20
N LEU A 84 0.20 -40.84 38.63
CA LEU A 84 1.51 -41.16 38.04
C LEU A 84 1.39 -41.70 36.61
N ARG A 85 0.35 -42.47 36.29
CA ARG A 85 0.07 -42.95 34.92
C ARG A 85 -0.35 -41.83 33.99
N ILE A 86 -1.20 -40.90 34.44
CA ILE A 86 -1.57 -39.69 33.68
C ILE A 86 -0.34 -38.80 33.46
N GLY A 87 0.49 -38.61 34.49
CA GLY A 87 1.75 -37.87 34.39
C GLY A 87 2.71 -38.47 33.36
N LYS A 88 2.88 -39.81 33.36
CA LYS A 88 3.71 -40.52 32.37
C LYS A 88 3.15 -40.44 30.96
N PHE A 89 1.82 -40.52 30.78
CA PHE A 89 1.18 -40.40 29.47
C PHE A 89 1.35 -38.99 28.87
N VAL A 90 1.17 -37.94 29.69
CA VAL A 90 1.34 -36.54 29.27
C VAL A 90 2.81 -36.19 28.99
N LEU A 91 3.74 -36.69 29.82
CA LEU A 91 5.18 -36.49 29.60
C LEU A 91 5.67 -37.23 28.36
N GLY A 92 5.21 -38.47 28.13
CA GLY A 92 5.48 -39.23 26.90
C GLY A 92 4.91 -38.55 25.65
N SER A 93 3.73 -37.94 25.75
CA SER A 93 3.10 -37.20 24.64
C SER A 93 3.82 -35.88 24.30
N LEU A 94 4.43 -35.23 25.30
CA LEU A 94 5.23 -34.01 25.09
C LEU A 94 6.62 -34.33 24.51
N LEU A 95 7.23 -35.44 24.93
CA LEU A 95 8.54 -35.88 24.43
C LEU A 95 8.49 -36.43 23.00
N ALA A 96 7.34 -36.96 22.56
CA ALA A 96 7.15 -37.47 21.21
C ALA A 96 6.95 -36.38 20.13
N MET A 97 6.79 -35.11 20.51
CA MET A 97 6.37 -34.02 19.59
C MET A 97 7.52 -33.16 19.04
N GLY A 98 8.79 -33.53 19.24
CA GLY A 98 9.93 -32.90 18.55
C GLY A 98 9.96 -31.37 18.58
N THR A 99 9.52 -30.74 19.67
CA THR A 99 9.31 -29.29 19.75
C THR A 99 10.39 -28.65 20.62
N SER A 100 11.10 -27.66 20.06
CA SER A 100 12.11 -26.87 20.80
C SER A 100 11.44 -25.77 21.65
N TYR A 101 11.87 -25.61 22.88
CA TYR A 101 11.42 -24.54 23.79
C TYR A 101 12.54 -23.51 24.01
N TYR A 102 12.16 -22.23 24.08
CA TYR A 102 13.05 -21.13 24.45
C TYR A 102 12.50 -20.42 25.68
N ILE A 103 13.35 -20.23 26.69
CA ILE A 103 13.05 -19.47 27.91
C ILE A 103 13.97 -18.25 27.92
N PHE A 104 13.39 -17.06 28.08
CA PHE A 104 14.14 -15.82 28.20
C PHE A 104 14.02 -15.29 29.65
N GLN A 105 15.16 -14.97 30.25
CA GLN A 105 15.25 -14.33 31.56
C GLN A 105 15.74 -12.91 31.39
N TYR A 106 14.98 -11.93 31.89
CA TYR A 106 15.44 -10.54 31.97
C TYR A 106 16.35 -10.38 33.20
N ARG A 107 17.65 -10.22 32.97
CA ARG A 107 18.54 -9.49 33.87
C ARG A 107 19.26 -8.46 33.02
N GLU A 108 19.05 -7.19 33.32
CA GLU A 108 19.89 -6.17 32.72
C GLU A 108 21.34 -6.35 33.18
N PRO A 109 22.34 -6.18 32.28
CA PRO A 109 22.25 -5.94 30.85
C PRO A 109 22.84 -7.12 30.07
N ARG A 110 22.11 -8.24 29.90
CA ARG A 110 22.40 -9.27 28.88
C ARG A 110 21.26 -10.29 28.75
N LEU A 111 20.73 -10.46 27.53
CA LEU A 111 19.85 -11.57 27.16
C LEU A 111 20.69 -12.85 27.00
N ILE A 112 20.39 -13.90 27.76
CA ILE A 112 20.98 -15.24 27.57
C ILE A 112 19.90 -16.16 27.00
N PRO A 113 19.94 -16.54 25.72
CA PRO A 113 19.05 -17.56 25.17
C PRO A 113 19.52 -18.95 25.57
N ALA A 114 18.65 -19.76 26.16
CA ALA A 114 18.86 -21.20 26.32
C ALA A 114 17.97 -21.95 25.30
N ARG A 115 18.59 -22.70 24.40
CA ARG A 115 17.92 -23.56 23.41
C ARG A 115 17.83 -24.98 23.98
N LEU A 116 16.61 -25.50 24.13
CA LEU A 116 16.39 -26.92 24.41
C LEU A 116 16.24 -27.68 23.09
N GLU A 117 17.21 -28.52 22.75
CA GLU A 117 17.09 -29.54 21.71
C GLU A 117 16.97 -30.92 22.35
N THR A 118 16.00 -31.70 21.91
CA THR A 118 15.88 -33.12 22.27
C THR A 118 16.24 -33.94 21.05
N GLY A 119 17.50 -34.37 20.98
CA GLY A 119 17.97 -35.31 19.95
C GLY A 119 17.59 -36.73 20.33
N ALA A 120 16.86 -37.42 19.46
CA ALA A 120 16.64 -38.86 19.56
C ALA A 120 17.96 -39.60 19.31
N THR A 121 18.39 -40.33 20.34
CA THR A 121 19.35 -41.44 20.35
C THR A 121 19.88 -41.94 19.00
N THR A 122 21.17 -41.80 18.73
CA THR A 122 21.98 -42.89 18.15
C THR A 122 23.43 -42.82 18.67
N THR A 123 23.93 -44.01 18.96
CA THR A 123 25.11 -44.49 19.68
C THR A 123 26.45 -43.77 19.44
N ILE A 124 27.22 -43.67 20.53
CA ILE A 124 28.62 -43.23 20.63
C ILE A 124 29.56 -44.23 19.95
N HIS A 125 30.52 -43.73 19.16
CA HIS A 125 31.89 -44.26 19.15
C HIS A 125 32.83 -43.09 19.47
N ALA A 126 33.56 -43.21 20.58
CA ALA A 126 34.58 -42.26 21.00
C ALA A 126 35.97 -42.82 20.65
N THR A 127 36.84 -41.97 20.11
CA THR A 127 38.29 -42.14 20.22
C THR A 127 38.88 -40.85 20.79
N SER A 128 39.64 -41.08 21.85
CA SER A 128 40.42 -40.23 22.76
C SER A 128 41.16 -39.02 22.17
N GLY A 129 41.21 -37.93 22.96
CA GLY A 129 42.19 -36.86 22.78
C GLY A 129 41.96 -35.65 23.69
N GLU A 130 42.39 -35.80 24.95
CA GLU A 130 42.87 -34.82 25.95
C GLU A 130 42.31 -33.38 26.05
N LEU A 131 41.90 -33.07 27.29
CA LEU A 131 41.66 -31.75 27.85
C LEU A 131 42.99 -31.06 28.19
N GLU A 132 43.12 -29.78 27.85
CA GLU A 132 43.92 -28.84 28.66
C GLU A 132 43.12 -27.55 28.92
N GLU A 133 43.05 -27.20 30.20
CA GLU A 133 42.55 -25.94 30.75
C GLU A 133 43.47 -24.78 30.37
N LEU A 134 42.95 -23.55 30.24
CA LEU A 134 43.67 -22.34 30.67
C LEU A 134 42.70 -21.16 30.91
N SER A 135 43.02 -20.42 31.98
CA SER A 135 42.22 -19.40 32.68
C SER A 135 42.26 -17.98 32.07
N PRO A 136 41.39 -17.03 32.53
CA PRO A 136 41.18 -15.74 31.88
C PRO A 136 41.94 -14.58 32.54
N ALA A 137 42.70 -13.78 31.78
CA ALA A 137 43.03 -12.39 32.13
C ALA A 137 43.57 -11.55 30.96
N HIS A 138 42.78 -10.52 30.62
CA HIS A 138 43.16 -9.12 30.41
C HIS A 138 44.07 -8.63 29.25
N LEU A 139 43.47 -7.68 28.52
CA LEU A 139 43.99 -6.36 28.08
C LEU A 139 44.71 -6.21 26.72
N GLN A 140 43.90 -5.72 25.76
CA GLN A 140 44.16 -4.67 24.76
C GLN A 140 45.19 -4.83 23.62
N ARG A 141 44.63 -4.59 22.41
CA ARG A 141 45.21 -4.00 21.19
C ARG A 141 46.43 -4.68 20.56
N ARG A 142 46.15 -5.43 19.49
CA ARG A 142 46.85 -5.46 18.19
C ARG A 142 45.88 -6.12 17.21
N GLY A 143 45.49 -5.45 16.13
CA GLY A 143 46.21 -5.56 14.86
C GLY A 143 45.52 -6.67 14.06
N SER A 144 44.53 -6.27 13.26
CA SER A 144 43.83 -7.11 12.30
C SER A 144 44.78 -7.48 11.17
N ASP A 145 45.30 -8.70 11.19
CA ASP A 145 45.78 -9.43 10.03
C ASP A 145 45.73 -10.93 10.41
N GLU A 146 45.33 -11.77 9.45
CA GLU A 146 45.11 -13.23 9.55
C GLU A 146 43.72 -13.70 10.00
N LEU A 147 42.71 -13.41 9.17
CA LEU A 147 41.60 -14.33 8.91
C LEU A 147 41.03 -14.09 7.50
N SER A 148 41.90 -14.23 6.50
CA SER A 148 41.56 -14.23 5.08
C SER A 148 41.80 -15.63 4.49
N SER A 149 40.87 -16.56 4.74
CA SER A 149 40.69 -17.75 3.88
C SER A 149 39.50 -18.61 4.32
N ALA A 150 38.30 -18.01 4.38
CA ALA A 150 37.02 -18.73 4.27
C ALA A 150 35.87 -17.74 4.02
N GLY A 151 36.06 -16.83 3.05
CA GLY A 151 35.05 -15.89 2.61
C GLY A 151 34.35 -16.39 1.34
N GLY A 152 33.34 -17.24 1.50
CA GLY A 152 32.33 -17.43 0.47
C GLY A 152 31.22 -16.41 0.69
N ALA A 153 31.46 -15.15 0.33
CA ALA A 153 30.39 -14.18 0.16
C ALA A 153 29.64 -14.62 -1.10
N GLY A 154 28.54 -15.35 -0.92
CA GLY A 154 27.58 -15.57 -1.99
C GLY A 154 26.94 -14.23 -2.29
N ASP A 155 27.45 -13.58 -3.33
CA ASP A 155 26.90 -12.36 -3.88
C ASP A 155 25.51 -12.67 -4.45
N ILE A 156 24.52 -11.83 -4.14
CA ILE A 156 23.13 -12.05 -4.61
C ILE A 156 23.05 -11.94 -6.15
N THR A 157 24.09 -11.36 -6.77
CA THR A 157 24.31 -11.27 -8.22
C THR A 157 24.44 -12.64 -8.90
N ASP A 158 24.89 -13.69 -8.20
CA ASP A 158 25.08 -15.03 -8.79
C ASP A 158 23.76 -15.81 -8.95
N VAL A 159 22.68 -15.41 -8.26
CA VAL A 159 21.35 -16.03 -8.40
C VAL A 159 20.57 -15.38 -9.55
N PHE A 160 20.86 -14.11 -9.85
CA PHE A 160 20.33 -13.38 -10.99
C PHE A 160 21.38 -13.34 -12.09
N GLY A 161 21.66 -14.50 -12.69
CA GLY A 161 22.59 -14.60 -13.81
C GLY A 161 22.31 -13.49 -14.83
N SER A 162 23.36 -12.79 -15.25
CA SER A 162 23.30 -11.69 -16.19
C SER A 162 22.78 -12.16 -17.55
N SER A 163 21.47 -12.37 -17.68
CA SER A 163 20.83 -12.36 -18.98
C SER A 163 20.92 -10.93 -19.45
N SER A 164 21.85 -10.66 -20.36
CA SER A 164 21.87 -9.42 -21.12
C SER A 164 20.55 -9.34 -21.88
N PHE A 165 19.55 -8.69 -21.28
CA PHE A 165 18.29 -8.43 -21.96
C PHE A 165 18.61 -7.48 -23.11
N SER A 166 18.44 -7.95 -24.34
CA SER A 166 18.68 -7.14 -25.53
C SER A 166 17.73 -5.94 -25.54
N THR A 167 18.24 -4.75 -25.88
CA THR A 167 17.40 -3.57 -26.10
C THR A 167 16.26 -3.92 -27.07
N PRO A 168 14.99 -3.70 -26.68
CA PRO A 168 13.85 -4.09 -27.50
C PRO A 168 13.87 -3.37 -28.85
N THR A 169 13.76 -4.12 -29.94
CA THR A 169 13.65 -3.56 -31.30
C THR A 169 12.18 -3.54 -31.72
N TYR A 170 11.60 -2.34 -31.85
CA TYR A 170 10.23 -2.15 -32.32
C TYR A 170 10.09 -2.25 -33.85
N GLY A 171 8.86 -2.45 -34.30
CA GLY A 171 8.53 -2.51 -35.72
C GLY A 171 8.84 -1.21 -36.47
N SER A 172 9.09 -1.33 -37.77
CA SER A 172 9.28 -0.18 -38.66
C SER A 172 7.97 0.58 -38.88
N PRO A 173 8.01 1.80 -39.46
CA PRO A 173 6.78 2.51 -39.86
C PRO A 173 5.88 1.69 -40.79
N GLU A 174 6.44 0.81 -41.63
CA GLU A 174 5.67 -0.11 -42.48
C GLU A 174 4.97 -1.20 -41.64
N ASP A 175 5.62 -1.71 -40.59
CA ASP A 175 5.00 -2.67 -39.66
C ASP A 175 3.87 -2.03 -38.86
N VAL A 176 4.02 -0.77 -38.45
CA VAL A 176 2.95 0.01 -37.83
C VAL A 176 1.75 0.15 -38.76
N GLN A 177 1.99 0.45 -40.04
CA GLN A 177 0.92 0.56 -41.03
C GLN A 177 0.19 -0.79 -41.24
N LYS A 178 0.93 -1.89 -41.34
CA LYS A 178 0.35 -3.25 -41.42
C LYS A 178 -0.45 -3.60 -40.17
N ALA A 179 0.03 -3.22 -38.99
CA ALA A 179 -0.70 -3.41 -37.73
C ALA A 179 -2.03 -2.65 -37.74
N ILE A 180 -2.05 -1.42 -38.25
CA ILE A 180 -3.28 -0.61 -38.35
C ILE A 180 -4.30 -1.26 -39.30
N GLU A 181 -3.84 -1.81 -40.42
CA GLU A 181 -4.69 -2.53 -41.37
C GLU A 181 -5.30 -3.79 -40.74
N GLU A 182 -4.47 -4.62 -40.09
CA GLU A 182 -4.96 -5.82 -39.40
C GLU A 182 -5.89 -5.48 -38.22
N LEU A 183 -5.65 -4.37 -37.51
CA LEU A 183 -6.56 -3.87 -36.47
C LEU A 183 -7.94 -3.51 -37.05
N ARG A 184 -8.01 -2.87 -38.23
CA ARG A 184 -9.28 -2.52 -38.88
C ARG A 184 -10.05 -3.77 -39.30
N ASP A 185 -9.35 -4.78 -39.79
CA ASP A 185 -9.95 -6.06 -40.19
C ASP A 185 -10.44 -6.87 -38.99
N ALA A 186 -9.64 -6.92 -37.91
CA ALA A 186 -9.95 -7.68 -36.71
C ALA A 186 -11.05 -7.04 -35.83
N LEU A 187 -11.17 -5.71 -35.90
CA LEU A 187 -12.11 -4.92 -35.09
C LEU A 187 -12.98 -4.03 -36.00
N PRO A 188 -13.84 -4.63 -36.84
CA PRO A 188 -14.69 -3.87 -37.75
C PRO A 188 -15.67 -2.99 -36.97
N GLY A 189 -15.91 -1.79 -37.46
CA GLY A 189 -16.87 -0.85 -36.89
C GLY A 189 -16.43 0.59 -37.04
N LYS A 190 -17.41 1.50 -37.13
CA LYS A 190 -17.14 2.94 -37.23
C LYS A 190 -16.44 3.43 -35.96
N ASN A 191 -15.39 4.23 -36.12
CA ASN A 191 -14.61 4.83 -35.02
C ASN A 191 -13.93 3.84 -34.06
N ARG A 192 -13.87 2.54 -34.36
CA ARG A 192 -13.15 1.57 -33.51
C ARG A 192 -11.63 1.69 -33.63
N VAL A 193 -11.14 1.95 -34.83
CA VAL A 193 -9.72 2.17 -35.13
C VAL A 193 -9.56 3.55 -35.77
N GLN A 194 -8.96 4.49 -35.04
CA GLN A 194 -8.89 5.89 -35.42
C GLN A 194 -7.44 6.31 -35.68
N THR A 195 -7.25 7.04 -36.77
CA THR A 195 -5.94 7.57 -37.19
C THR A 195 -6.03 9.05 -37.59
N SER A 196 -7.10 9.74 -37.20
CA SER A 196 -7.22 11.18 -37.45
C SER A 196 -6.26 11.95 -36.52
N PRO A 197 -5.56 12.99 -36.99
CA PRO A 197 -4.60 13.73 -36.17
C PRO A 197 -5.17 14.22 -34.83
N ASP A 198 -6.42 14.69 -34.81
CA ASP A 198 -7.07 15.16 -33.58
C ASP A 198 -7.28 14.04 -32.57
N SER A 199 -7.72 12.86 -33.02
CA SER A 199 -7.90 11.70 -32.15
C SER A 199 -6.56 11.27 -31.55
N LEU A 200 -5.52 11.14 -32.38
CA LEU A 200 -4.19 10.77 -31.94
C LEU A 200 -3.60 11.75 -30.92
N ARG A 201 -3.85 13.06 -31.09
CA ARG A 201 -3.38 14.11 -30.19
C ARG A 201 -4.11 14.10 -28.85
N VAL A 202 -5.45 14.08 -28.86
CA VAL A 202 -6.26 14.12 -27.62
C VAL A 202 -6.06 12.87 -26.77
N HIS A 203 -5.76 11.73 -27.38
CA HIS A 203 -5.49 10.48 -26.64
C HIS A 203 -4.02 10.33 -26.21
N GLY A 204 -3.10 11.19 -26.65
CA GLY A 204 -1.66 11.12 -26.33
C GLY A 204 -1.13 12.30 -25.51
N SER A 205 -2.00 13.25 -25.15
CA SER A 205 -1.64 14.48 -24.43
C SER A 205 -2.72 14.88 -23.43
N SER A 206 -2.33 15.64 -22.40
CA SER A 206 -3.25 16.27 -21.44
C SER A 206 -2.85 17.72 -21.26
N ASP A 207 -3.81 18.63 -21.32
CA ASP A 207 -3.58 20.05 -21.00
C ASP A 207 -3.30 20.26 -19.49
N HIS A 208 -3.51 19.24 -18.67
CA HIS A 208 -3.26 19.23 -17.23
C HIS A 208 -1.90 18.64 -16.84
N SER A 209 -1.09 18.26 -17.84
CA SER A 209 0.26 17.73 -17.66
C SER A 209 1.25 18.63 -18.39
N TYR A 210 2.36 18.98 -17.71
CA TYR A 210 3.44 19.73 -18.34
C TYR A 210 4.42 18.84 -19.12
N HIS A 211 4.39 17.52 -18.87
CA HIS A 211 5.30 16.55 -19.47
C HIS A 211 5.27 16.57 -21.00
N PRO A 212 6.42 16.33 -21.66
CA PRO A 212 6.46 16.14 -23.11
C PRO A 212 5.42 15.10 -23.55
N SER A 213 4.69 15.42 -24.62
CA SER A 213 3.69 14.52 -25.17
C SER A 213 4.01 14.13 -26.60
N CYS A 214 3.63 12.90 -26.96
CA CYS A 214 3.75 12.34 -28.29
C CYS A 214 2.39 11.77 -28.72
N PRO A 215 1.91 12.05 -29.95
CA PRO A 215 0.70 11.42 -30.46
C PRO A 215 0.93 9.93 -30.70
N HIS A 216 -0.13 9.14 -30.59
CA HIS A 216 -0.10 7.73 -30.98
C HIS A 216 -0.11 7.57 -32.51
N SER A 217 0.18 6.36 -33.00
CA SER A 217 0.00 6.01 -34.41
C SER A 217 -1.44 5.62 -34.72
N VAL A 218 -2.14 5.06 -33.72
CA VAL A 218 -3.53 4.62 -33.83
C VAL A 218 -4.19 4.59 -32.46
N VAL A 219 -5.48 4.96 -32.40
CA VAL A 219 -6.34 4.75 -31.23
C VAL A 219 -7.29 3.61 -31.52
N VAL A 220 -7.38 2.65 -30.60
CA VAL A 220 -8.26 1.48 -30.69
C VAL A 220 -9.21 1.45 -29.50
N MET A 221 -10.51 1.51 -29.76
CA MET A 221 -11.55 1.42 -28.75
C MET A 221 -11.96 -0.04 -28.50
N ALA A 222 -11.69 -0.55 -27.30
CA ALA A 222 -12.07 -1.89 -26.88
C ALA A 222 -13.45 -1.91 -26.21
N TYR A 223 -14.22 -2.98 -26.44
CA TYR A 223 -15.53 -3.21 -25.81
C TYR A 223 -15.57 -4.49 -24.99
N SER A 224 -14.52 -5.33 -25.10
CA SER A 224 -14.45 -6.63 -24.47
C SER A 224 -13.01 -7.06 -24.22
N THR A 225 -12.82 -8.05 -23.34
CA THR A 225 -11.52 -8.70 -23.14
C THR A 225 -10.99 -9.33 -24.43
N ASP A 226 -11.86 -9.85 -25.30
CA ASP A 226 -11.48 -10.44 -26.59
C ASP A 226 -10.88 -9.39 -27.54
N ASP A 227 -11.43 -8.18 -27.57
CA ASP A 227 -10.84 -7.07 -28.33
C ASP A 227 -9.42 -6.75 -27.84
N VAL A 228 -9.23 -6.67 -26.52
CA VAL A 228 -7.91 -6.42 -25.92
C VAL A 228 -6.92 -7.53 -26.31
N VAL A 229 -7.35 -8.80 -26.28
CA VAL A 229 -6.51 -9.93 -26.72
C VAL A 229 -6.11 -9.82 -28.19
N LYS A 230 -7.04 -9.43 -29.09
CA LYS A 230 -6.73 -9.19 -30.51
C LYS A 230 -5.68 -8.10 -30.68
N VAL A 231 -5.85 -6.96 -30.01
CA VAL A 231 -4.90 -5.83 -30.06
C VAL A 231 -3.52 -6.27 -29.58
N VAL A 232 -3.44 -6.97 -28.45
CA VAL A 232 -2.17 -7.47 -27.89
C VAL A 232 -1.47 -8.45 -28.84
N ASN A 233 -2.22 -9.34 -29.49
CA ASN A 233 -1.65 -10.27 -30.46
C ASN A 233 -1.10 -9.57 -31.72
N ILE A 234 -1.82 -8.56 -32.23
CA ILE A 234 -1.37 -7.76 -33.38
C ILE A 234 -0.14 -6.92 -33.01
N SER A 235 -0.17 -6.25 -31.85
CA SER A 235 0.98 -5.53 -31.28
C SER A 235 2.21 -6.43 -31.18
N ARG A 236 2.06 -7.66 -30.67
CA ARG A 236 3.15 -8.62 -30.57
C ARG A 236 3.69 -9.06 -31.92
N LYS A 237 2.82 -9.29 -32.90
CA LYS A 237 3.18 -9.69 -34.26
C LYS A 237 4.05 -8.64 -34.96
N TYR A 238 3.67 -7.37 -34.84
CA TYR A 238 4.36 -6.24 -35.49
C TYR A 238 5.32 -5.48 -34.58
N LYS A 239 5.47 -5.91 -33.33
CA LYS A 239 6.28 -5.27 -32.29
C LYS A 239 5.96 -3.78 -32.12
N VAL A 240 4.67 -3.44 -32.06
CA VAL A 240 4.19 -2.06 -31.87
C VAL A 240 3.80 -1.87 -30.40
N PRO A 241 4.35 -0.88 -29.68
CA PRO A 241 3.98 -0.60 -28.30
C PRO A 241 2.47 -0.37 -28.09
N ILE A 242 1.96 -0.76 -26.92
CA ILE A 242 0.60 -0.46 -26.46
C ILE A 242 0.67 0.43 -25.23
N ILE A 243 -0.10 1.52 -25.25
CA ILE A 243 -0.38 2.37 -24.10
C ILE A 243 -1.87 2.25 -23.79
N ALA A 244 -2.21 1.76 -22.60
CA ALA A 244 -3.59 1.64 -22.19
C ALA A 244 -4.11 2.99 -21.68
N LEU A 245 -5.34 3.34 -22.08
CA LEU A 245 -6.02 4.57 -21.69
C LEU A 245 -7.36 4.24 -21.04
N GLY A 246 -7.65 4.91 -19.93
CA GLY A 246 -8.94 4.88 -19.24
C GLY A 246 -9.63 6.24 -19.30
N GLY A 247 -9.69 6.94 -18.17
CA GLY A 247 -10.35 8.26 -18.06
C GLY A 247 -9.51 9.44 -18.54
N ALA A 248 -8.25 9.22 -18.97
CA ALA A 248 -7.31 10.25 -19.38
C ALA A 248 -7.04 11.36 -18.33
N THR A 249 -7.20 11.06 -17.03
CA THR A 249 -7.09 12.04 -15.93
C THR A 249 -5.73 12.07 -15.24
N SER A 250 -4.83 11.13 -15.52
CA SER A 250 -3.51 11.05 -14.86
C SER A 250 -2.57 12.17 -15.32
N ILE A 251 -1.67 12.63 -14.45
CA ILE A 251 -0.88 13.84 -14.67
C ILE A 251 0.64 13.65 -14.80
N GLU A 252 1.17 12.44 -14.61
CA GLU A 252 2.62 12.16 -14.79
C GLU A 252 2.98 11.64 -16.19
N GLY A 253 2.21 11.99 -17.22
CA GLY A 253 2.47 11.57 -18.61
C GLY A 253 2.26 10.08 -18.91
N HIS A 254 1.55 9.35 -18.04
CA HIS A 254 1.32 7.90 -18.14
C HIS A 254 0.85 7.41 -19.51
N PHE A 255 -0.02 8.18 -20.16
CA PHE A 255 -0.70 7.76 -21.38
C PHE A 255 -0.14 8.39 -22.66
N THR A 256 0.98 9.11 -22.59
CA THR A 256 1.53 9.70 -23.81
C THR A 256 2.03 8.64 -24.80
N GLY A 257 2.01 8.93 -26.09
CA GLY A 257 2.51 8.02 -27.13
C GLY A 257 4.00 7.71 -27.00
N PHE A 258 4.42 6.62 -27.63
CA PHE A 258 5.84 6.28 -27.75
C PHE A 258 6.44 6.91 -29.02
N PRO A 259 7.65 7.53 -28.98
CA PRO A 259 8.20 8.29 -30.10
C PRO A 259 8.31 7.54 -31.44
N SER A 260 8.59 6.23 -31.41
CA SER A 260 8.67 5.40 -32.63
C SER A 260 7.32 4.91 -33.15
N GLY A 261 6.21 5.36 -32.54
CA GLY A 261 4.86 4.92 -32.84
C GLY A 261 4.29 3.95 -31.81
N SER A 262 2.97 3.99 -31.62
CA SER A 262 2.27 3.18 -30.62
C SER A 262 0.77 3.07 -30.89
N ILE A 263 0.16 2.04 -30.30
CA ILE A 263 -1.29 1.84 -30.20
C ILE A 263 -1.75 2.42 -28.87
N CYS A 264 -2.64 3.42 -28.90
CA CYS A 264 -3.46 3.75 -27.74
C CYS A 264 -4.62 2.77 -27.67
N LEU A 265 -4.67 1.95 -26.61
CA LEU A 265 -5.80 1.08 -26.35
C LEU A 265 -6.74 1.76 -25.37
N ASP A 266 -7.82 2.32 -25.90
CA ASP A 266 -8.85 3.02 -25.13
C ASP A 266 -9.86 2.00 -24.58
N LEU A 267 -9.95 1.95 -23.25
CA LEU A 267 -10.83 1.07 -22.48
C LEU A 267 -12.08 1.79 -21.96
N SER A 268 -12.27 3.07 -22.28
CA SER A 268 -13.37 3.90 -21.76
C SER A 268 -14.76 3.38 -22.13
N ALA A 269 -14.89 2.64 -23.24
CA ALA A 269 -16.14 1.98 -23.63
C ALA A 269 -16.41 0.67 -22.87
N MET A 270 -15.43 0.10 -22.18
CA MET A 270 -15.63 -1.02 -21.25
C MET A 270 -16.07 -0.47 -19.88
N ASN A 271 -17.25 0.14 -19.79
CA ASN A 271 -17.69 0.90 -18.62
C ASN A 271 -18.87 0.30 -17.83
N SER A 272 -19.23 -0.96 -18.09
CA SER A 272 -20.39 -1.58 -17.46
C SER A 272 -20.11 -2.07 -16.02
N ILE A 273 -21.08 -1.86 -15.13
CA ILE A 273 -21.21 -2.65 -13.89
C ILE A 273 -21.85 -3.99 -14.28
N LEU A 274 -21.09 -5.07 -14.10
CA LEU A 274 -21.47 -6.41 -14.54
C LEU A 274 -22.36 -7.13 -13.51
N GLU A 275 -22.11 -6.88 -12.22
CA GLU A 275 -22.78 -7.59 -11.13
C GLU A 275 -22.66 -6.79 -9.83
N ILE A 276 -23.72 -6.75 -9.01
CA ILE A 276 -23.70 -6.15 -7.67
C ILE A 276 -24.16 -7.22 -6.67
N ASN A 277 -23.29 -7.58 -5.74
CA ASN A 277 -23.55 -8.59 -4.72
C ASN A 277 -23.76 -7.90 -3.37
N GLU A 278 -24.94 -7.30 -3.18
CA GLU A 278 -25.25 -6.49 -1.99
C GLU A 278 -25.01 -7.25 -0.67
N THR A 279 -25.46 -8.50 -0.58
CA THR A 279 -25.32 -9.32 0.63
C THR A 279 -23.87 -9.59 1.02
N ASP A 280 -22.97 -9.65 0.04
CA ASP A 280 -21.55 -9.91 0.24
C ASP A 280 -20.73 -8.61 0.31
N GLY A 281 -21.33 -7.47 -0.03
CA GLY A 281 -20.69 -6.16 -0.06
C GLY A 281 -19.56 -6.07 -1.08
N ASP A 282 -19.81 -6.55 -2.30
CA ASP A 282 -18.88 -6.41 -3.43
C ASP A 282 -19.64 -6.22 -4.76
N LEU A 283 -18.92 -5.76 -5.78
CA LEU A 283 -19.43 -5.65 -7.14
C LEU A 283 -18.36 -6.02 -8.15
N ARG A 284 -18.77 -6.33 -9.38
CA ARG A 284 -17.89 -6.61 -10.51
C ARG A 284 -18.18 -5.62 -11.63
N CYS A 285 -17.12 -5.03 -12.19
CA CYS A 285 -17.25 -4.03 -13.24
C CYS A 285 -16.12 -4.15 -14.26
N GLN A 286 -16.33 -3.50 -15.41
CA GLN A 286 -15.33 -3.32 -16.44
C GLN A 286 -14.40 -2.12 -16.10
N PRO A 287 -13.18 -2.03 -16.69
CA PRO A 287 -12.14 -1.07 -16.28
C PRO A 287 -12.49 0.39 -16.56
N GLY A 288 -13.28 0.67 -17.60
CA GLY A 288 -13.74 2.01 -17.96
C GLY A 288 -14.87 2.54 -17.08
N ALA A 289 -15.38 1.75 -16.11
CA ALA A 289 -16.39 2.22 -15.18
C ALA A 289 -15.78 3.33 -14.30
N LYS A 290 -16.50 4.44 -14.12
CA LYS A 290 -16.08 5.53 -13.23
C LYS A 290 -16.53 5.25 -11.80
N TRP A 291 -15.73 5.66 -10.83
CA TRP A 291 -16.05 5.42 -9.41
C TRP A 291 -17.30 6.20 -8.97
N GLU A 292 -17.54 7.37 -9.56
CA GLU A 292 -18.73 8.19 -9.33
C GLU A 292 -19.98 7.48 -9.83
N ASP A 293 -19.95 6.95 -11.05
CA ASP A 293 -21.08 6.22 -11.65
C ASP A 293 -21.43 4.97 -10.83
N ILE A 294 -20.41 4.29 -10.29
CA ILE A 294 -20.60 3.18 -9.36
C ILE A 294 -21.34 3.64 -8.11
N ASN A 295 -20.86 4.68 -7.44
CA ASN A 295 -21.44 5.16 -6.20
C ASN A 295 -22.85 5.76 -6.41
N ASN A 296 -23.07 6.46 -7.52
CA ASN A 296 -24.38 6.96 -7.92
C ASN A 296 -25.36 5.81 -8.19
N THR A 297 -24.92 4.77 -8.92
CA THR A 297 -25.75 3.58 -9.17
C THR A 297 -26.16 2.88 -7.88
N LEU A 298 -25.24 2.73 -6.91
CA LEU A 298 -25.55 2.14 -5.61
C LEU A 298 -26.58 3.00 -4.84
N LYS A 299 -26.38 4.33 -4.83
CA LYS A 299 -27.30 5.29 -4.20
C LYS A 299 -28.70 5.24 -4.81
N ASP A 300 -28.80 5.30 -6.14
CA ASP A 300 -30.08 5.33 -6.86
C ASP A 300 -30.90 4.05 -6.68
N ARG A 301 -30.21 2.93 -6.47
CA ARG A 301 -30.83 1.64 -6.14
C ARG A 301 -31.18 1.47 -4.66
N GLY A 302 -30.87 2.46 -3.81
CA GLY A 302 -31.11 2.41 -2.38
C GLY A 302 -30.18 1.46 -1.63
N ILE A 303 -29.07 1.04 -2.23
CA ILE A 303 -28.11 0.11 -1.62
C ILE A 303 -27.25 0.90 -0.61
N PRO A 304 -27.20 0.52 0.68
CA PRO A 304 -26.51 1.28 1.74
C PRO A 304 -24.99 1.04 1.76
N LEU A 305 -24.39 0.84 0.57
CA LEU A 305 -22.98 0.55 0.38
C LEU A 305 -22.36 1.56 -0.59
N PHE A 306 -21.05 1.72 -0.55
CA PHE A 306 -20.30 2.55 -1.49
C PHE A 306 -18.87 2.01 -1.71
N PHE A 307 -18.26 2.36 -2.82
CA PHE A 307 -16.84 2.17 -3.08
C PHE A 307 -16.06 3.41 -2.57
N PRO A 308 -15.12 3.23 -1.63
CA PRO A 308 -14.60 4.37 -0.87
C PRO A 308 -13.44 5.13 -1.50
N LEU A 309 -12.74 4.56 -2.48
CA LEU A 309 -11.69 5.29 -3.18
C LEU A 309 -12.33 6.37 -4.06
N ASP A 310 -11.90 7.61 -3.86
CA ASP A 310 -12.50 8.81 -4.46
C ASP A 310 -11.43 9.79 -5.00
N PRO A 311 -10.58 9.37 -5.96
CA PRO A 311 -9.65 10.27 -6.62
C PRO A 311 -10.39 11.34 -7.45
N GLY A 312 -9.63 12.23 -8.09
CA GLY A 312 -10.17 13.29 -8.94
C GLY A 312 -11.26 12.81 -9.92
N PRO A 313 -12.28 13.65 -10.21
CA PRO A 313 -13.40 13.25 -11.06
C PRO A 313 -12.99 12.75 -12.45
N GLY A 314 -13.74 11.79 -12.99
CA GLY A 314 -13.50 11.16 -14.29
C GLY A 314 -12.55 9.96 -14.25
N ALA A 315 -11.94 9.66 -13.10
CA ALA A 315 -11.10 8.48 -12.94
C ALA A 315 -11.90 7.17 -13.13
N THR A 316 -11.31 6.26 -13.90
CA THR A 316 -11.90 4.94 -14.19
C THR A 316 -11.22 3.86 -13.35
N ILE A 317 -11.93 2.77 -13.04
CA ILE A 317 -11.42 1.67 -12.20
C ILE A 317 -10.09 1.10 -12.72
N GLY A 318 -9.93 0.98 -14.03
CA GLY A 318 -8.68 0.54 -14.66
C GLY A 318 -7.53 1.52 -14.42
N GLY A 319 -7.79 2.83 -14.53
CA GLY A 319 -6.83 3.88 -14.21
C GLY A 319 -6.45 3.89 -12.73
N MET A 320 -7.44 3.75 -11.84
CA MET A 320 -7.24 3.67 -10.38
C MET A 320 -6.33 2.51 -9.97
N ILE A 321 -6.53 1.34 -10.60
CA ILE A 321 -5.62 0.19 -10.44
C ILE A 321 -4.25 0.54 -11.00
N GLY A 322 -4.19 1.06 -12.23
CA GLY A 322 -2.95 1.38 -12.92
C GLY A 322 -2.03 2.30 -12.11
N THR A 323 -2.55 3.41 -11.58
CA THR A 323 -1.76 4.40 -10.84
C THR A 323 -1.63 4.07 -9.35
N GLY A 324 -2.39 3.09 -8.84
CA GLY A 324 -2.43 2.81 -7.40
C GLY A 324 -2.99 3.99 -6.61
N CYS A 325 -4.08 4.58 -7.10
CA CYS A 325 -4.65 5.84 -6.62
C CYS A 325 -4.96 5.87 -5.10
N SER A 326 -5.08 7.08 -4.56
CA SER A 326 -5.61 7.34 -3.23
C SER A 326 -6.97 8.06 -3.32
N GLY A 327 -7.10 9.27 -2.75
CA GLY A 327 -8.34 10.03 -2.63
C GLY A 327 -8.60 10.52 -1.21
N THR A 328 -9.58 11.41 -1.04
CA THR A 328 -9.83 12.11 0.24
C THR A 328 -10.27 11.18 1.38
N ASN A 329 -10.83 10.02 1.06
CA ASN A 329 -11.27 9.01 2.03
C ASN A 329 -10.12 8.13 2.57
N ALA A 330 -8.89 8.27 2.06
CA ALA A 330 -7.80 7.33 2.32
C ALA A 330 -7.36 7.28 3.79
N VAL A 331 -7.42 8.39 4.53
CA VAL A 331 -7.16 8.40 5.98
C VAL A 331 -8.01 7.37 6.73
N ARG A 332 -9.25 7.14 6.28
CA ARG A 332 -10.18 6.20 6.91
C ARG A 332 -10.17 4.82 6.27
N TYR A 333 -10.14 4.77 4.94
CA TYR A 333 -10.42 3.57 4.17
C TYR A 333 -9.16 2.97 3.53
N GLY A 334 -8.03 3.67 3.56
CA GLY A 334 -6.80 3.31 2.87
C GLY A 334 -6.87 3.58 1.37
N THR A 335 -5.76 3.32 0.68
CA THR A 335 -5.57 3.60 -0.76
C THR A 335 -5.92 2.40 -1.65
N ALA A 336 -5.70 2.50 -2.97
CA ALA A 336 -5.78 1.37 -3.88
C ALA A 336 -4.89 0.18 -3.47
N LYS A 337 -3.80 0.43 -2.75
CA LYS A 337 -2.93 -0.62 -2.21
C LYS A 337 -3.55 -1.35 -1.00
N ALA A 338 -4.66 -0.86 -0.45
CA ALA A 338 -5.48 -1.58 0.53
C ALA A 338 -6.36 -2.68 -0.13
N GLU A 339 -7.21 -3.36 0.65
CA GLU A 339 -8.04 -4.49 0.18
C GLU A 339 -9.37 -4.05 -0.46
N TRP A 340 -9.31 -3.14 -1.44
CA TRP A 340 -10.48 -2.67 -2.19
C TRP A 340 -10.67 -3.38 -3.53
N PHE A 341 -9.58 -3.82 -4.16
CA PHE A 341 -9.62 -4.66 -5.36
C PHE A 341 -9.46 -6.12 -4.95
N LEU A 342 -10.57 -6.86 -4.89
CA LEU A 342 -10.57 -8.26 -4.47
C LEU A 342 -9.93 -9.18 -5.49
N ASN A 343 -10.10 -8.91 -6.78
CA ASN A 343 -9.39 -9.57 -7.87
C ASN A 343 -9.59 -8.77 -9.15
N ILE A 344 -8.73 -9.02 -10.13
CA ILE A 344 -8.82 -8.44 -11.45
C ILE A 344 -8.63 -9.52 -12.52
N THR A 345 -9.23 -9.28 -13.68
CA THR A 345 -8.95 -10.02 -14.91
C THR A 345 -8.06 -9.17 -15.80
N VAL A 346 -6.91 -9.72 -16.20
CA VAL A 346 -5.83 -9.00 -16.88
C VAL A 346 -5.43 -9.72 -18.16
N VAL A 347 -5.23 -8.96 -19.24
CA VAL A 347 -4.56 -9.45 -20.45
C VAL A 347 -3.07 -9.15 -20.33
N LEU A 348 -2.26 -10.20 -20.34
CA LEU A 348 -0.80 -10.12 -20.28
C LEU A 348 -0.21 -9.79 -21.67
N PRO A 349 1.06 -9.32 -21.75
CA PRO A 349 1.76 -9.12 -23.03
C PRO A 349 1.83 -10.36 -23.92
N SER A 350 1.80 -11.54 -23.31
CA SER A 350 1.67 -12.84 -24.01
C SER A 350 0.33 -13.07 -24.70
N GLY A 351 -0.67 -12.20 -24.51
CA GLY A 351 -2.05 -12.36 -24.96
C GLY A 351 -2.90 -13.27 -24.07
N LYS A 352 -2.33 -13.87 -23.02
CA LYS A 352 -3.07 -14.71 -22.07
C LYS A 352 -3.95 -13.84 -21.17
N VAL A 353 -5.16 -14.32 -20.91
CA VAL A 353 -6.08 -13.75 -19.93
C VAL A 353 -5.90 -14.49 -18.60
N ILE A 354 -5.60 -13.76 -17.54
CA ILE A 354 -5.53 -14.31 -16.18
C ILE A 354 -6.56 -13.64 -15.27
N LYS A 355 -6.99 -14.36 -14.24
CA LYS A 355 -7.73 -13.80 -13.10
C LYS A 355 -6.90 -13.98 -11.85
N THR A 356 -6.56 -12.89 -11.17
CA THR A 356 -5.52 -12.88 -10.12
C THR A 356 -5.87 -13.76 -8.93
N ARG A 357 -7.16 -13.81 -8.55
CA ARG A 357 -7.72 -14.77 -7.60
C ARG A 357 -9.23 -14.92 -7.75
N ARG A 358 -9.81 -15.86 -7.00
CA ARG A 358 -11.27 -16.00 -6.85
C ARG A 358 -11.83 -14.88 -5.94
N ARG A 359 -13.16 -14.79 -5.87
CA ARG A 359 -13.92 -13.71 -5.20
C ARG A 359 -13.83 -13.68 -3.66
N ALA A 360 -13.32 -14.73 -3.01
CA ALA A 360 -13.26 -14.81 -1.56
C ALA A 360 -12.45 -13.65 -0.94
N ARG A 361 -12.98 -13.04 0.12
CA ARG A 361 -12.36 -11.89 0.81
C ARG A 361 -10.96 -12.19 1.34
N LYS A 362 -10.72 -13.42 1.77
CA LYS A 362 -9.41 -13.87 2.28
C LYS A 362 -8.91 -15.04 1.45
N SER A 363 -7.64 -14.98 1.09
CA SER A 363 -6.92 -16.08 0.44
C SER A 363 -5.48 -16.11 0.95
N SER A 364 -4.93 -17.30 1.07
CA SER A 364 -3.49 -17.52 1.30
C SER A 364 -2.93 -18.50 0.26
N ALA A 365 -3.63 -18.67 -0.87
CA ALA A 365 -3.23 -19.53 -1.96
C ALA A 365 -2.25 -18.77 -2.88
N GLY A 366 -0.94 -18.92 -2.60
CA GLY A 366 0.12 -18.23 -3.33
C GLY A 366 0.27 -16.76 -2.95
N PHE A 367 1.14 -16.05 -3.67
CA PHE A 367 1.33 -14.60 -3.51
C PHE A 367 0.20 -13.82 -4.20
N ASP A 368 -0.10 -12.62 -3.70
CA ASP A 368 -1.18 -11.80 -4.26
C ASP A 368 -0.74 -11.09 -5.55
N THR A 369 -0.99 -11.75 -6.68
CA THR A 369 -0.75 -11.17 -8.00
C THR A 369 -1.59 -9.92 -8.27
N THR A 370 -2.69 -9.69 -7.56
CA THR A 370 -3.49 -8.45 -7.72
C THR A 370 -2.65 -7.22 -7.40
N LYS A 371 -1.87 -7.28 -6.32
CA LYS A 371 -0.98 -6.19 -5.89
C LYS A 371 0.14 -5.92 -6.88
N LEU A 372 0.53 -6.92 -7.68
CA LEU A 372 1.55 -6.73 -8.70
C LEU A 372 1.10 -5.77 -9.80
N PHE A 373 -0.20 -5.74 -10.13
CA PHE A 373 -0.74 -4.87 -11.17
C PHE A 373 -1.20 -3.51 -10.65
N ILE A 374 -1.42 -3.36 -9.33
CA ILE A 374 -1.82 -2.10 -8.72
C ILE A 374 -0.59 -1.18 -8.62
N GLY A 375 -0.62 -0.03 -9.27
CA GLY A 375 0.53 0.88 -9.38
C GLY A 375 1.55 0.46 -10.45
N ALA A 376 1.22 -0.51 -11.30
CA ALA A 376 2.10 -0.94 -12.40
C ALA A 376 1.94 -0.09 -13.66
N GLU A 377 1.01 0.87 -13.69
CA GLU A 377 0.86 1.89 -14.74
C GLU A 377 0.72 1.32 -16.16
N GLY A 378 0.07 0.16 -16.26
CA GLY A 378 -0.14 -0.55 -17.53
C GLY A 378 1.11 -1.25 -18.08
N THR A 379 2.23 -1.23 -17.36
CA THR A 379 3.51 -1.82 -17.82
C THR A 379 3.52 -3.35 -17.73
N LEU A 380 2.74 -3.96 -16.82
CA LEU A 380 2.74 -5.41 -16.61
C LEU A 380 1.52 -6.12 -17.23
N GLY A 381 0.46 -5.38 -17.53
CA GLY A 381 -0.79 -5.98 -18.00
C GLY A 381 -1.91 -4.96 -18.19
N ILE A 382 -2.95 -5.37 -18.92
CA ILE A 382 -4.12 -4.53 -19.22
C ILE A 382 -5.33 -5.10 -18.49
N VAL A 383 -5.88 -4.33 -17.54
CA VAL A 383 -7.05 -4.73 -16.74
C VAL A 383 -8.30 -4.67 -17.61
N THR A 384 -9.12 -5.74 -17.58
CA THR A 384 -10.37 -5.85 -18.36
C THR A 384 -11.62 -6.16 -17.53
N GLU A 385 -11.45 -6.51 -16.25
CA GLU A 385 -12.51 -6.65 -15.26
C GLU A 385 -11.92 -6.48 -13.86
N ALA A 386 -12.67 -5.89 -12.93
CA ALA A 386 -12.31 -5.83 -11.52
C ALA A 386 -13.49 -6.27 -10.63
N THR A 387 -13.18 -6.96 -9.54
CA THR A 387 -14.13 -7.17 -8.42
C THR A 387 -13.74 -6.22 -7.29
N LEU A 388 -14.65 -5.31 -6.93
CA LEU A 388 -14.44 -4.27 -5.93
C LEU A 388 -15.14 -4.66 -4.62
N ARG A 389 -14.47 -4.43 -3.50
CA ARG A 389 -15.10 -4.46 -2.17
C ARG A 389 -15.87 -3.16 -1.95
N LEU A 390 -17.03 -3.26 -1.31
CA LEU A 390 -17.83 -2.11 -0.88
C LEU A 390 -17.78 -1.95 0.65
N ALA A 391 -17.93 -0.70 1.10
CA ALA A 391 -18.06 -0.31 2.48
C ALA A 391 -19.50 0.11 2.80
N PRO A 392 -20.01 -0.11 4.02
CA PRO A 392 -21.27 0.49 4.46
C PRO A 392 -21.19 2.01 4.45
N ARG A 393 -22.24 2.68 3.96
CA ARG A 393 -22.32 4.14 4.03
C ARG A 393 -22.65 4.57 5.46
N VAL A 394 -21.84 5.47 6.01
CA VAL A 394 -21.99 6.02 7.37
C VAL A 394 -22.42 7.49 7.26
N PRO A 395 -23.35 7.98 8.12
CA PRO A 395 -23.68 9.41 8.15
C PRO A 395 -22.44 10.26 8.46
N THR A 396 -22.34 11.41 7.78
CA THR A 396 -21.18 12.30 7.86
C THR A 396 -21.63 13.75 8.01
N LYS A 397 -20.85 14.56 8.74
CA LYS A 397 -20.94 16.02 8.74
C LYS A 397 -19.63 16.65 8.28
N VAL A 398 -19.73 17.75 7.54
CA VAL A 398 -18.59 18.52 7.04
C VAL A 398 -18.34 19.71 7.95
N ALA A 399 -17.08 19.94 8.31
CA ALA A 399 -16.66 21.08 9.09
C ALA A 399 -15.37 21.69 8.54
N MET A 400 -15.07 22.93 8.90
CA MET A 400 -13.79 23.57 8.65
C MET A 400 -13.17 24.14 9.93
N ALA A 401 -11.83 24.22 9.95
CA ALA A 401 -11.06 24.91 10.98
C ALA A 401 -9.99 25.79 10.35
N GLN A 402 -9.85 27.04 10.81
CA GLN A 402 -8.88 28.00 10.27
C GLN A 402 -7.71 28.21 11.22
N PHE A 403 -6.51 28.38 10.66
CA PHE A 403 -5.25 28.44 11.40
C PHE A 403 -4.43 29.67 10.98
N PRO A 404 -3.52 30.13 11.86
CA PRO A 404 -2.61 31.21 11.51
C PRO A 404 -1.57 30.82 10.46
N ASP A 405 -1.22 29.53 10.37
CA ASP A 405 -0.27 28.99 9.39
C ASP A 405 -0.49 27.48 9.13
N VAL A 406 0.10 26.98 8.03
CA VAL A 406 0.07 25.58 7.61
C VAL A 406 0.69 24.61 8.62
N GLU A 407 1.72 25.02 9.35
CA GLU A 407 2.40 24.14 10.31
C GLU A 407 1.46 23.81 11.49
N LYS A 408 0.76 24.82 12.01
CA LYS A 408 -0.27 24.65 13.04
C LYS A 408 -1.44 23.81 12.57
N ALA A 409 -1.92 24.04 11.34
CA ALA A 409 -3.00 23.26 10.76
C ALA A 409 -2.63 21.76 10.73
N VAL A 410 -1.51 21.42 10.10
CA VAL A 410 -1.09 20.02 9.93
C VAL A 410 -0.72 19.38 11.28
N SER A 411 -0.11 20.12 12.21
CA SER A 411 0.23 19.60 13.55
C SER A 411 -1.01 19.14 14.34
N ALA A 412 -2.15 19.83 14.18
CA ALA A 412 -3.39 19.42 14.83
C ALA A 412 -3.89 18.06 14.33
N VAL A 413 -3.71 17.75 13.04
CA VAL A 413 -4.19 16.53 12.40
C VAL A 413 -3.57 15.28 13.02
N GLN A 414 -2.25 15.28 13.20
CA GLN A 414 -1.54 14.14 13.81
C GLN A 414 -2.10 13.83 15.20
N GLN A 415 -2.39 14.87 15.98
CA GLN A 415 -2.94 14.70 17.32
C GLN A 415 -4.38 14.17 17.28
N ILE A 416 -5.22 14.70 16.39
CA ILE A 416 -6.62 14.25 16.19
C ILE A 416 -6.65 12.75 15.86
N LEU A 417 -5.85 12.31 14.88
CA LEU A 417 -5.86 10.95 14.39
C LEU A 417 -5.38 9.92 15.42
N ASN A 418 -4.51 10.33 16.35
CA ASN A 418 -4.01 9.46 17.43
C ASN A 418 -4.94 9.40 18.64
N THR A 419 -6.07 10.12 18.63
CA THR A 419 -7.10 9.98 19.67
C THR A 419 -7.96 8.73 19.44
N PRO A 420 -8.68 8.24 20.47
CA PRO A 420 -9.72 7.22 20.29
C PRO A 420 -10.83 7.61 19.30
N HIS A 421 -10.96 8.91 18.98
CA HIS A 421 -11.94 9.43 18.02
C HIS A 421 -11.40 9.52 16.59
N GLY A 422 -10.09 9.33 16.37
CA GLY A 422 -9.47 9.32 15.03
C GLY A 422 -10.20 8.44 14.00
N PRO A 423 -10.69 7.23 14.33
CA PRO A 423 -11.44 6.37 13.40
C PRO A 423 -12.77 6.97 12.86
N HIS A 424 -13.25 8.06 13.46
CA HIS A 424 -14.43 8.81 13.01
C HIS A 424 -14.09 9.93 12.01
N ILE A 425 -12.80 10.22 11.78
CA ILE A 425 -12.38 11.12 10.70
C ILE A 425 -12.46 10.33 9.40
N GLN A 426 -13.41 10.69 8.54
CA GLN A 426 -13.53 10.16 7.19
C GLN A 426 -12.50 10.80 6.25
N CYS A 427 -12.36 12.12 6.35
CA CYS A 427 -11.45 12.94 5.56
C CYS A 427 -10.91 14.10 6.41
N VAL A 428 -9.68 14.51 6.15
CA VAL A 428 -9.09 15.74 6.69
C VAL A 428 -8.13 16.33 5.66
N GLU A 429 -8.53 17.47 5.10
CA GLU A 429 -7.92 18.06 3.92
C GLU A 429 -7.38 19.44 4.24
N LEU A 430 -6.11 19.70 3.93
CA LEU A 430 -5.53 21.04 3.98
C LEU A 430 -5.85 21.80 2.70
N LEU A 431 -6.22 23.06 2.84
CA LEU A 431 -6.22 24.06 1.79
C LEU A 431 -5.42 25.25 2.34
N ASP A 432 -4.30 25.59 1.71
CA ASP A 432 -3.54 26.77 2.15
C ASP A 432 -4.28 28.07 1.81
N ASP A 433 -3.86 29.18 2.42
CA ASP A 433 -4.42 30.50 2.17
C ASP A 433 -4.45 30.86 0.68
N HIS A 434 -3.42 30.50 -0.09
CA HIS A 434 -3.41 30.69 -1.54
C HIS A 434 -4.49 29.88 -2.25
N MET A 435 -4.72 28.62 -1.87
CA MET A 435 -5.82 27.79 -2.38
C MET A 435 -7.18 28.37 -2.01
N MET A 436 -7.36 28.84 -0.77
CA MET A 436 -8.60 29.49 -0.35
C MET A 436 -8.88 30.75 -1.18
N ALA A 437 -7.86 31.56 -1.44
CA ALA A 437 -7.96 32.73 -2.34
C ALA A 437 -8.27 32.32 -3.79
N ALA A 438 -7.66 31.24 -4.28
CA ALA A 438 -7.90 30.73 -5.62
C ALA A 438 -9.36 30.26 -5.81
N ILE A 439 -9.89 29.52 -4.85
CA ILE A 439 -11.30 29.08 -4.83
C ILE A 439 -12.25 30.28 -4.87
N ASN A 440 -11.99 31.31 -4.04
CA ASN A 440 -12.79 32.53 -4.04
C ASN A 440 -12.76 33.27 -5.40
N THR A 441 -11.60 33.29 -6.06
CA THR A 441 -11.40 33.99 -7.33
C THR A 441 -12.00 33.24 -8.51
N ALA A 442 -12.03 31.91 -8.48
CA ALA A 442 -12.58 31.07 -9.53
C ALA A 442 -14.09 31.26 -9.73
N GLY A 443 -14.78 31.88 -8.77
CA GLY A 443 -16.23 32.14 -8.84
C GLY A 443 -17.08 30.89 -8.71
N LEU A 444 -16.53 29.83 -8.09
CA LEU A 444 -17.21 28.55 -7.85
C LEU A 444 -17.87 28.48 -6.46
N VAL A 445 -17.88 29.60 -5.72
CA VAL A 445 -18.44 29.72 -4.37
C VAL A 445 -19.54 30.77 -4.35
N ASP A 446 -20.64 30.46 -3.66
CA ASP A 446 -21.74 31.41 -3.43
C ASP A 446 -21.34 32.55 -2.48
N ALA A 447 -20.46 32.25 -1.51
CA ALA A 447 -19.89 33.22 -0.58
C ALA A 447 -18.38 32.98 -0.42
N PRO A 448 -17.57 34.06 -0.34
CA PRO A 448 -16.13 33.91 -0.19
C PRO A 448 -15.76 33.36 1.19
N TYR A 449 -14.87 32.37 1.22
CA TYR A 449 -14.23 31.91 2.45
C TYR A 449 -13.20 32.94 2.94
N PRO A 450 -12.91 33.02 4.25
CA PRO A 450 -11.76 33.79 4.72
C PRO A 450 -10.46 33.16 4.20
N VAL A 451 -9.55 34.02 3.76
CA VAL A 451 -8.25 33.62 3.20
C VAL A 451 -7.27 33.35 4.35
N GLN A 452 -7.30 32.12 4.85
CA GLN A 452 -6.40 31.59 5.89
C GLN A 452 -6.14 30.11 5.62
N ASP A 453 -5.03 29.58 6.13
CA ASP A 453 -4.74 28.15 6.07
C ASP A 453 -5.88 27.39 6.78
N THR A 454 -6.53 26.48 6.06
CA THR A 454 -7.81 25.89 6.47
C THR A 454 -7.77 24.37 6.35
N LEU A 455 -8.29 23.69 7.38
CA LEU A 455 -8.59 22.26 7.31
C LEU A 455 -10.07 22.06 7.04
N PHE A 456 -10.41 21.22 6.06
CA PHE A 456 -11.75 20.67 5.89
C PHE A 456 -11.82 19.26 6.46
N PHE A 457 -12.89 18.96 7.18
CA PHE A 457 -13.14 17.67 7.81
C PHE A 457 -14.41 17.04 7.28
N LYS A 458 -14.39 15.72 7.15
CA LYS A 458 -15.60 14.88 7.18
C LYS A 458 -15.56 14.02 8.42
N ILE A 459 -16.53 14.20 9.32
CA ILE A 459 -16.66 13.45 10.57
C ILE A 459 -17.84 12.50 10.42
N GLN A 460 -17.61 11.20 10.58
CA GLN A 460 -18.61 10.15 10.34
C GLN A 460 -18.97 9.36 11.60
N GLY A 461 -20.23 8.93 11.71
CA GLY A 461 -20.70 8.06 12.79
C GLY A 461 -22.19 8.23 13.10
N SER A 462 -22.60 7.74 14.27
CA SER A 462 -23.90 8.13 14.83
C SER A 462 -23.90 9.62 15.20
N PRO A 463 -25.07 10.25 15.41
CA PRO A 463 -25.14 11.63 15.89
C PRO A 463 -24.32 11.89 17.17
N GLU A 464 -24.28 10.92 18.09
CA GLU A 464 -23.45 10.97 19.31
C GLU A 464 -21.96 10.88 18.97
N SER A 465 -21.57 9.93 18.11
CA SER A 465 -20.18 9.75 17.71
C SER A 465 -19.62 10.99 17.01
N ILE A 466 -20.42 11.60 16.12
CA ILE A 466 -20.07 12.85 15.45
C ILE A 466 -19.89 13.95 16.49
N ARG A 467 -20.85 14.15 17.40
CA ARG A 467 -20.76 15.18 18.45
C ARG A 467 -19.53 15.00 19.34
N ASP A 468 -19.28 13.79 19.84
CA ASP A 468 -18.16 13.52 20.75
C ASP A 468 -16.82 13.71 20.04
N THR A 469 -16.70 13.22 18.80
CA THR A 469 -15.52 13.45 17.97
C THR A 469 -15.31 14.93 17.69
N SER A 470 -16.37 15.67 17.39
CA SER A 470 -16.30 17.10 17.10
C SER A 470 -15.82 17.91 18.29
N ASN A 471 -16.25 17.57 19.52
CA ASN A 471 -15.77 18.23 20.73
C ASN A 471 -14.25 18.05 20.90
N VAL A 472 -13.76 16.83 20.67
CA VAL A 472 -12.32 16.53 20.75
C VAL A 472 -11.54 17.24 19.64
N VAL A 473 -12.05 17.25 18.41
CA VAL A 473 -11.43 18.00 17.31
C VAL A 473 -11.36 19.49 17.65
N GLN A 474 -12.46 20.10 18.09
CA GLN A 474 -12.51 21.51 18.49
C GLN A 474 -11.47 21.86 19.55
N GLU A 475 -11.37 21.05 20.60
CA GLU A 475 -10.38 21.26 21.67
C GLU A 475 -8.93 21.18 21.15
N ILE A 476 -8.66 20.25 20.23
CA ILE A 476 -7.32 20.09 19.66
C ILE A 476 -6.99 21.25 18.72
N VAL A 477 -7.86 21.56 17.76
CA VAL A 477 -7.58 22.66 16.80
C VAL A 477 -7.42 24.00 17.52
N GLN A 478 -8.20 24.25 18.59
CA GLN A 478 -8.06 25.45 19.41
C GLN A 478 -6.69 25.51 20.11
N ARG A 479 -6.20 24.39 20.64
CA ARG A 479 -4.86 24.31 21.26
C ARG A 479 -3.73 24.58 20.26
N HIS A 480 -3.94 24.29 18.98
CA HIS A 480 -3.01 24.62 17.90
C HIS A 480 -3.23 26.03 17.33
N GLY A 481 -4.09 26.85 17.95
CA GLY A 481 -4.27 28.26 17.59
C GLY A 481 -5.38 28.50 16.56
N SER A 482 -6.25 27.53 16.32
CA SER A 482 -7.41 27.75 15.46
C SER A 482 -8.35 28.80 16.06
N THR A 483 -8.74 29.77 15.23
CA THR A 483 -9.61 30.90 15.61
C THR A 483 -11.07 30.66 15.25
N ARG A 484 -11.35 29.63 14.44
CA ARG A 484 -12.68 29.33 13.88
C ARG A 484 -12.82 27.84 13.66
N PHE A 485 -13.91 27.25 14.15
CA PHE A 485 -14.33 25.89 13.84
C PHE A 485 -15.84 25.88 13.57
N GLU A 486 -16.24 25.50 12.36
CA GLU A 486 -17.64 25.60 11.93
C GLU A 486 -18.08 24.41 11.10
N PHE A 487 -19.31 23.97 11.31
CA PHE A 487 -19.99 23.00 10.45
C PHE A 487 -20.65 23.72 9.29
N ALA A 488 -20.70 23.04 8.14
CA ALA A 488 -21.66 23.40 7.10
C ALA A 488 -23.09 23.38 7.69
N ALA A 489 -23.86 24.42 7.41
CA ALA A 489 -25.23 24.57 7.90
C ALA A 489 -26.21 23.62 7.21
N THR A 490 -25.95 23.28 5.94
CA THR A 490 -26.79 22.39 5.12
C THR A 490 -25.98 21.30 4.42
N GLU A 491 -26.67 20.30 3.86
CA GLU A 491 -26.01 19.26 3.06
C GLU A 491 -25.54 19.82 1.70
N GLU A 492 -26.20 20.85 1.19
CA GLU A 492 -25.80 21.59 0.00
C GLU A 492 -24.47 22.31 0.23
N GLU A 493 -24.34 23.08 1.31
CA GLU A 493 -23.09 23.76 1.67
C GLU A 493 -21.96 22.74 1.92
N ALA A 494 -22.27 21.62 2.58
CA ALA A 494 -21.31 20.52 2.78
C ALA A 494 -20.83 19.92 1.45
N GLY A 495 -21.74 19.78 0.48
CA GLY A 495 -21.44 19.33 -0.88
C GLY A 495 -20.54 20.32 -1.61
N GLU A 496 -20.89 21.61 -1.60
CA GLU A 496 -20.11 22.69 -2.21
C GLU A 496 -18.71 22.77 -1.64
N MET A 497 -18.54 22.78 -0.32
CA MET A 497 -17.23 22.76 0.33
C MET A 497 -16.34 21.62 -0.20
N TRP A 498 -16.92 20.42 -0.37
CA TRP A 498 -16.16 19.27 -0.84
C TRP A 498 -15.85 19.30 -2.33
N GLU A 499 -16.77 19.80 -3.15
CA GLU A 499 -16.55 19.99 -4.58
C GLU A 499 -15.50 21.08 -4.83
N ASN A 500 -15.51 22.19 -4.07
CA ASN A 500 -14.49 23.24 -4.12
C ASN A 500 -13.09 22.69 -3.83
N ARG A 501 -12.97 21.77 -2.87
CA ARG A 501 -11.74 21.04 -2.59
C ARG A 501 -11.30 20.17 -3.79
N LYS A 502 -12.22 19.51 -4.49
CA LYS A 502 -11.90 18.70 -5.68
C LYS A 502 -11.52 19.54 -6.90
N TYR A 503 -12.02 20.76 -7.02
CA TYR A 503 -11.70 21.68 -8.11
C TYR A 503 -10.38 22.47 -7.94
N ALA A 504 -9.57 22.13 -6.94
CA ALA A 504 -8.27 22.74 -6.64
C ALA A 504 -7.40 23.08 -7.88
N LEU A 505 -7.28 22.15 -8.82
CA LEU A 505 -6.51 22.35 -10.07
C LEU A 505 -7.07 23.50 -10.91
N PHE A 506 -8.38 23.48 -11.16
CA PHE A 506 -9.04 24.48 -11.97
C PHE A 506 -9.07 25.83 -11.28
N SER A 507 -9.31 25.87 -9.97
CA SER A 507 -9.25 27.09 -9.16
C SER A 507 -7.86 27.73 -9.23
N THR A 508 -6.80 26.92 -9.16
CA THR A 508 -5.42 27.41 -9.27
C THR A 508 -5.13 28.00 -10.65
N LEU A 509 -5.47 27.29 -11.72
CA LEU A 509 -5.30 27.78 -13.09
C LEU A 509 -6.09 29.09 -13.35
N ALA A 510 -7.29 29.21 -12.77
CA ALA A 510 -8.13 30.39 -12.92
C ALA A 510 -7.51 31.68 -12.33
N THR A 511 -6.60 31.55 -11.35
CA THR A 511 -5.90 32.72 -10.78
C THR A 511 -4.97 33.41 -11.76
N GLN A 512 -4.51 32.71 -12.80
CA GLN A 512 -3.62 33.25 -13.81
C GLN A 512 -3.94 32.69 -15.20
N PRO A 513 -4.92 33.26 -15.91
CA PRO A 513 -5.27 32.84 -17.26
C PRO A 513 -4.06 32.82 -18.21
N GLY A 514 -3.96 31.78 -19.02
CA GLY A 514 -2.85 31.57 -19.96
C GLY A 514 -1.60 30.90 -19.35
N SER A 515 -1.58 30.64 -18.04
CA SER A 515 -0.56 29.79 -17.42
C SER A 515 -0.82 28.31 -17.66
N LYS A 516 0.27 27.54 -17.64
CA LYS A 516 0.28 26.09 -17.40
C LYS A 516 0.56 25.83 -15.92
N VAL A 517 0.41 24.57 -15.51
CA VAL A 517 0.63 24.15 -14.12
C VAL A 517 1.48 22.89 -14.08
N TRP A 518 2.48 22.90 -13.19
CA TRP A 518 3.15 21.68 -12.74
C TRP A 518 2.45 21.26 -11.45
N THR A 519 1.67 20.18 -11.53
CA THR A 519 1.07 19.55 -10.36
C THR A 519 2.01 18.45 -9.89
N THR A 520 2.39 18.47 -8.61
CA THR A 520 3.21 17.41 -8.01
C THR A 520 2.69 17.06 -6.63
N ASP A 521 2.96 15.83 -6.21
CA ASP A 521 2.61 15.29 -4.92
C ASP A 521 3.81 14.59 -4.25
N VAL A 522 3.85 14.60 -2.92
CA VAL A 522 4.77 13.79 -2.12
C VAL A 522 4.05 13.30 -0.88
N CYS A 523 4.53 12.23 -0.27
CA CYS A 523 4.00 11.75 1.01
C CYS A 523 5.15 11.47 1.98
N VAL A 524 4.95 11.78 3.26
CA VAL A 524 5.93 11.52 4.33
C VAL A 524 5.23 10.87 5.52
N PRO A 525 5.96 10.25 6.47
CA PRO A 525 5.38 9.90 7.75
C PRO A 525 4.65 11.11 8.34
N VAL A 526 3.42 10.92 8.82
CA VAL A 526 2.52 12.03 9.25
C VAL A 526 3.19 13.00 10.24
N SER A 527 4.13 12.53 11.06
CA SER A 527 4.91 13.35 11.99
C SER A 527 5.86 14.36 11.34
N ARG A 528 6.22 14.16 10.06
CA ARG A 528 7.12 15.02 9.28
C ARG A 528 6.36 16.02 8.40
N LEU A 529 5.07 15.77 8.16
CA LEU A 529 4.27 16.57 7.24
C LEU A 529 4.18 18.07 7.61
N PRO A 530 4.01 18.48 8.89
CA PRO A 530 3.95 19.90 9.24
C PRO A 530 5.21 20.66 8.80
N GLN A 531 6.39 20.08 9.08
CA GLN A 531 7.67 20.65 8.70
C GLN A 531 7.81 20.73 7.17
N LEU A 532 7.48 19.65 6.46
CA LEU A 532 7.61 19.59 5.00
C LEU A 532 6.75 20.64 4.31
N VAL A 533 5.47 20.76 4.69
CA VAL A 533 4.55 21.73 4.06
C VAL A 533 5.00 23.16 4.35
N TYR A 534 5.43 23.45 5.58
CA TYR A 534 5.97 24.77 5.94
C TYR A 534 7.19 25.14 5.11
N GLU A 535 8.21 24.27 5.08
CA GLU A 535 9.45 24.50 4.33
C GLU A 535 9.18 24.62 2.83
N THR A 536 8.21 23.88 2.27
CA THR A 536 7.84 23.97 0.86
C THR A 536 7.13 25.28 0.55
N LYS A 537 6.20 25.73 1.39
CA LYS A 537 5.53 27.02 1.24
C LYS A 537 6.55 28.18 1.29
N GLU A 538 7.49 28.13 2.23
CA GLU A 538 8.60 29.09 2.31
C GLU A 538 9.50 29.07 1.07
N ASP A 539 9.87 27.88 0.58
CA ASP A 539 10.75 27.71 -0.59
C ASP A 539 10.11 28.28 -1.87
N LEU A 540 8.83 27.94 -2.11
CA LEU A 540 8.07 28.47 -3.24
C LEU A 540 7.93 30.00 -3.18
N ALA A 541 7.69 30.56 -1.99
CA ALA A 541 7.63 32.00 -1.79
C ALA A 541 8.99 32.69 -2.02
N LYS A 542 10.09 32.11 -1.52
CA LYS A 542 11.47 32.61 -1.73
C LYS A 542 11.87 32.58 -3.21
N ALA A 543 11.39 31.59 -3.96
CA ALA A 543 11.57 31.49 -5.40
C ALA A 543 10.64 32.43 -6.21
N GLY A 544 9.71 33.14 -5.56
CA GLY A 544 8.74 34.01 -6.22
C GLY A 544 7.69 33.26 -7.06
N LEU A 545 7.50 31.96 -6.79
CA LEU A 545 6.63 31.09 -7.58
C LEU A 545 5.18 31.19 -7.11
N LYS A 546 4.27 31.38 -8.05
CA LYS A 546 2.83 31.35 -7.78
C LYS A 546 2.37 29.90 -7.67
N SER A 547 1.86 29.56 -6.49
CA SER A 547 1.47 28.20 -6.18
C SER A 547 0.34 28.18 -5.17
N THR A 548 -0.37 27.06 -5.16
CA THR A 548 -1.33 26.69 -4.13
C THR A 548 -0.96 25.33 -3.55
N ILE A 549 -1.33 25.10 -2.30
CA ILE A 549 -1.13 23.81 -1.63
C ILE A 549 -2.48 23.26 -1.18
N VAL A 550 -2.66 21.97 -1.47
CA VAL A 550 -3.81 21.21 -0.98
C VAL A 550 -3.34 19.83 -0.55
N GLY A 551 -3.90 19.19 0.47
CA GLY A 551 -3.37 17.91 0.89
C GLY A 551 -4.31 16.99 1.64
N HIS A 552 -4.14 15.70 1.41
CA HIS A 552 -4.67 14.61 2.21
C HIS A 552 -3.86 14.50 3.50
N VAL A 553 -3.92 15.52 4.34
CA VAL A 553 -2.98 15.64 5.48
C VAL A 553 -3.19 14.58 6.56
N GLY A 554 -4.28 13.82 6.46
CA GLY A 554 -4.56 12.69 7.34
C GLY A 554 -3.73 11.44 7.07
N ASP A 555 -3.18 11.26 5.87
CA ASP A 555 -2.35 10.11 5.52
C ASP A 555 -0.90 10.47 5.18
N GLY A 556 -0.52 11.75 5.32
CA GLY A 556 0.86 12.19 5.15
C GLY A 556 1.14 12.82 3.78
N ASN A 557 0.12 12.99 2.93
CA ASN A 557 0.26 13.46 1.56
C ASN A 557 -0.20 14.91 1.36
N PHE A 558 0.52 15.66 0.52
CA PHE A 558 0.04 16.92 -0.03
C PHE A 558 0.49 17.11 -1.48
N HIS A 559 -0.16 18.08 -2.11
CA HIS A 559 -0.02 18.49 -3.48
C HIS A 559 0.42 19.95 -3.55
N ALA A 560 1.38 20.23 -4.43
CA ALA A 560 1.74 21.59 -4.81
C ALA A 560 1.36 21.80 -6.28
N LEU A 561 0.60 22.85 -6.55
CA LEU A 561 0.19 23.24 -7.90
C LEU A 561 0.90 24.54 -8.25
N ILE A 562 1.90 24.47 -9.12
CA ILE A 562 2.84 25.58 -9.35
C ILE A 562 2.65 26.09 -10.78
N LEU A 563 2.30 27.36 -10.91
CA LEU A 563 1.98 27.98 -12.19
C LEU A 563 3.23 28.48 -12.91
N PHE A 564 3.24 28.35 -14.23
CA PHE A 564 4.29 28.89 -15.11
C PHE A 564 3.71 29.33 -16.47
N LYS A 565 4.44 30.15 -17.22
CA LYS A 565 4.05 30.68 -18.55
C LYS A 565 5.09 30.45 -19.63
N ASP A 566 6.35 30.38 -19.24
CA ASP A 566 7.48 30.28 -20.16
C ASP A 566 8.55 29.30 -19.64
N GLU A 567 9.58 29.09 -20.46
CA GLU A 567 10.68 28.18 -20.17
C GLU A 567 11.55 28.63 -18.99
N GLU A 568 11.56 29.93 -18.66
CA GLU A 568 12.32 30.43 -17.51
C GLU A 568 11.60 30.11 -16.21
N GLU A 569 10.31 30.41 -16.14
CA GLU A 569 9.45 30.02 -15.02
C GLU A 569 9.43 28.49 -14.89
N LEU A 570 9.31 27.73 -15.99
CA LEU A 570 9.30 26.26 -15.95
C LEU A 570 10.56 25.69 -15.31
N ARG A 571 11.74 26.26 -15.60
CA ARG A 571 13.00 25.83 -14.99
C ARG A 571 13.01 26.10 -13.48
N SER A 572 12.58 27.29 -13.06
CA SER A 572 12.49 27.65 -11.64
C SER A 572 11.50 26.75 -10.89
N VAL A 573 10.36 26.45 -11.51
CA VAL A 573 9.39 25.47 -11.00
C VAL A 573 10.02 24.10 -10.86
N GLY A 574 10.73 23.62 -11.89
CA GLY A 574 11.43 22.33 -11.85
C GLY A 574 12.42 22.25 -10.69
N GLU A 575 13.28 23.26 -10.51
CA GLU A 575 14.22 23.33 -9.40
C GLU A 575 13.53 23.25 -8.03
N ALA A 576 12.38 23.92 -7.86
CA ALA A 576 11.59 23.86 -6.62
C ALA A 576 10.95 22.48 -6.40
N VAL A 577 10.42 21.85 -7.47
CA VAL A 577 9.86 20.50 -7.41
C VAL A 577 10.93 19.47 -7.05
N HIS A 578 12.12 19.53 -7.66
CA HIS A 578 13.24 18.65 -7.30
C HIS A 578 13.59 18.79 -5.80
N ARG A 579 13.73 20.03 -5.29
CA ARG A 579 13.98 20.26 -3.86
C ARG A 579 12.90 19.67 -2.96
N LEU A 580 11.63 19.83 -3.33
CA LEU A 580 10.49 19.23 -2.62
C LEU A 580 10.59 17.70 -2.56
N VAL A 581 10.82 17.05 -3.71
CA VAL A 581 10.88 15.59 -3.80
C VAL A 581 12.05 15.03 -2.99
N HIS A 582 13.26 15.59 -3.15
CA HIS A 582 14.43 15.15 -2.37
C HIS A 582 14.23 15.35 -0.86
N ARG A 583 13.62 16.47 -0.46
CA ARG A 583 13.30 16.73 0.95
C ARG A 583 12.33 15.68 1.50
N ALA A 584 11.30 15.30 0.73
CA ALA A 584 10.37 14.25 1.13
C ALA A 584 11.05 12.89 1.29
N ILE A 585 11.90 12.48 0.34
CA ILE A 585 12.65 11.22 0.41
C ILE A 585 13.59 11.21 1.64
N GLN A 586 14.32 12.30 1.88
CA GLN A 586 15.18 12.46 3.06
C GLN A 586 14.41 12.39 4.40
N MET A 587 13.10 12.63 4.37
CA MET A 587 12.20 12.51 5.52
C MET A 587 11.55 11.12 5.66
N ASP A 588 12.11 10.09 5.03
CA ASP A 588 11.55 8.72 4.97
C ASP A 588 10.19 8.68 4.25
N GLY A 589 10.01 9.58 3.30
CA GLY A 589 8.83 9.71 2.44
C GLY A 589 9.02 9.14 1.05
N THR A 590 8.11 9.51 0.16
CA THR A 590 8.04 9.07 -1.23
C THR A 590 7.92 10.25 -2.19
N CYS A 591 8.49 10.10 -3.38
CA CYS A 591 8.39 11.05 -4.48
C CYS A 591 6.97 11.19 -5.04
N THR A 592 6.05 10.26 -4.73
CA THR A 592 4.65 10.34 -5.13
C THR A 592 3.75 9.65 -4.11
N GLY A 593 2.74 10.35 -3.63
CA GLY A 593 1.74 9.80 -2.72
C GLY A 593 0.65 9.01 -3.44
N GLU A 594 0.16 9.52 -4.57
CA GLU A 594 -0.99 8.95 -5.30
C GLU A 594 -0.96 9.09 -6.82
N HIS A 595 -0.16 9.99 -7.39
CA HIS A 595 -0.19 10.23 -8.84
C HIS A 595 0.52 9.16 -9.67
N GLY A 596 1.49 8.46 -9.08
CA GLY A 596 2.33 7.50 -9.77
C GLY A 596 3.62 8.13 -10.28
N VAL A 597 4.37 7.35 -11.07
CA VAL A 597 5.70 7.71 -11.56
C VAL A 597 5.63 8.25 -12.98
N GLY A 598 4.90 7.54 -13.85
CA GLY A 598 4.76 7.84 -15.27
C GLY A 598 6.11 8.04 -15.96
N VAL A 599 6.25 9.15 -16.68
CA VAL A 599 7.54 9.65 -17.19
C VAL A 599 8.19 10.64 -16.20
N GLY A 600 7.38 11.27 -15.36
CA GLY A 600 7.76 12.48 -14.64
C GLY A 600 8.65 12.27 -13.42
N LYS A 601 8.59 11.07 -12.83
CA LYS A 601 9.25 10.79 -11.55
C LYS A 601 10.19 9.59 -11.60
N THR A 602 10.46 9.06 -12.79
CA THR A 602 11.35 7.90 -12.96
C THR A 602 12.75 8.16 -12.39
N GLU A 603 13.22 9.41 -12.44
CA GLU A 603 14.55 9.79 -11.94
C GLU A 603 14.72 9.59 -10.42
N TYR A 604 13.63 9.67 -9.64
CA TYR A 604 13.69 9.58 -8.18
C TYR A 604 13.63 8.15 -7.64
N LEU A 605 13.23 7.18 -8.47
CA LEU A 605 12.97 5.82 -7.99
C LEU A 605 14.21 5.13 -7.42
N VAL A 606 15.39 5.38 -7.99
CA VAL A 606 16.63 4.78 -7.46
C VAL A 606 16.97 5.38 -6.09
N GLU A 607 16.77 6.68 -5.92
CA GLU A 607 17.00 7.35 -4.63
C GLU A 607 16.02 6.88 -3.56
N GLU A 608 14.74 6.73 -3.90
CA GLU A 608 13.70 6.29 -2.96
C GLU A 608 13.79 4.79 -2.63
N LEU A 609 13.91 3.91 -3.63
CA LEU A 609 13.76 2.46 -3.46
C LEU A 609 15.09 1.71 -3.36
N GLY A 610 16.20 2.33 -3.79
CA GLY A 610 17.49 1.69 -3.97
C GLY A 610 17.61 0.90 -5.28
N GLU A 611 18.85 0.75 -5.76
CA GLU A 611 19.19 0.10 -7.03
C GLU A 611 18.64 -1.34 -7.13
N ASP A 612 18.84 -2.16 -6.10
CA ASP A 612 18.41 -3.57 -6.09
C ASP A 612 16.88 -3.73 -6.19
N THR A 613 16.13 -2.84 -5.54
CA THR A 613 14.66 -2.86 -5.61
C THR A 613 14.18 -2.49 -7.01
N VAL A 614 14.77 -1.46 -7.61
CA VAL A 614 14.48 -1.06 -8.99
C VAL A 614 14.84 -2.17 -9.97
N GLU A 615 15.96 -2.86 -9.77
CA GLU A 615 16.37 -3.97 -10.63
C GLU A 615 15.44 -5.19 -10.50
N LEU A 616 14.93 -5.47 -9.30
CA LEU A 616 13.88 -6.47 -9.12
C LEU A 616 12.61 -6.08 -9.91
N MET A 617 12.21 -4.82 -9.87
CA MET A 617 11.06 -4.33 -10.65
C MET A 617 11.28 -4.51 -12.16
N LYS A 618 12.48 -4.20 -12.67
CA LYS A 618 12.88 -4.43 -14.06
C LYS A 618 12.90 -5.91 -14.42
N THR A 619 13.41 -6.77 -13.54
CA THR A 619 13.42 -8.23 -13.71
C THR A 619 12.02 -8.78 -13.89
N ILE A 620 11.07 -8.32 -13.07
CA ILE A 620 9.65 -8.70 -13.19
C ILE A 620 9.07 -8.22 -14.52
N LYS A 621 9.32 -6.96 -14.90
CA LYS A 621 8.88 -6.40 -16.18
C LYS A 621 9.40 -7.22 -17.36
N ASN A 622 10.69 -7.52 -17.39
CA ASN A 622 11.33 -8.28 -18.46
C ASN A 622 10.81 -9.73 -18.53
N ALA A 623 10.48 -10.33 -17.39
CA ALA A 623 9.88 -11.66 -17.34
C ALA A 623 8.43 -11.69 -17.88
N ILE A 624 7.65 -10.65 -17.61
CA ILE A 624 6.23 -10.55 -18.02
C ILE A 624 6.09 -10.03 -19.46
N ASP A 625 6.95 -9.08 -19.86
CA ASP A 625 6.94 -8.39 -21.14
C ASP A 625 8.35 -8.35 -21.78
N PRO A 626 8.87 -9.50 -22.27
CA PRO A 626 10.23 -9.58 -22.81
C PRO A 626 10.44 -8.76 -24.10
N LEU A 627 9.36 -8.29 -24.74
CA LEU A 627 9.41 -7.42 -25.91
C LEU A 627 9.25 -5.94 -25.55
N ASN A 628 9.04 -5.63 -24.27
CA ASN A 628 8.78 -4.29 -23.75
C ASN A 628 7.67 -3.56 -24.55
N LEU A 629 6.58 -4.24 -24.85
CA LEU A 629 5.47 -3.67 -25.64
C LEU A 629 4.52 -2.83 -24.78
N PHE A 630 4.38 -3.12 -23.50
CA PHE A 630 3.39 -2.49 -22.64
C PHE A 630 3.97 -1.26 -21.95
N ASN A 631 3.42 -0.09 -22.30
CA ASN A 631 3.78 1.24 -21.81
C ASN A 631 5.30 1.51 -21.68
N PRO A 632 6.11 1.30 -22.73
CA PRO A 632 7.55 1.48 -22.66
C PRO A 632 7.95 2.95 -22.43
N GLY A 633 9.14 3.12 -21.85
CA GLY A 633 9.66 4.43 -21.44
C GLY A 633 9.01 4.98 -20.17
N LYS A 634 8.14 4.19 -19.51
CA LYS A 634 7.47 4.58 -18.26
C LYS A 634 7.63 3.56 -17.16
N LEU A 635 7.43 4.15 -15.98
CA LEU A 635 7.74 3.76 -14.63
C LEU A 635 9.22 3.45 -14.38
N TYR A 636 9.89 2.70 -15.23
CA TYR A 636 11.26 2.25 -14.95
C TYR A 636 12.31 3.30 -15.35
N PRO A 637 13.33 3.59 -14.52
CA PRO A 637 14.45 4.44 -14.91
C PRO A 637 15.25 3.78 -16.03
N GLU A 638 15.64 4.56 -17.06
CA GLU A 638 16.59 4.09 -18.08
C GLU A 638 17.97 3.82 -17.44
N ASN A 639 18.70 2.82 -17.95
CA ASN A 639 20.01 2.50 -17.41
C ASN A 639 21.00 3.61 -17.76
N ASN A 640 21.73 4.14 -16.77
CA ASN A 640 22.78 5.17 -16.97
C ASN A 640 23.88 4.76 -17.99
N LYS A 641 24.00 3.48 -18.33
CA LYS A 641 24.92 3.00 -19.37
C LYS A 641 24.48 3.39 -20.80
N ASP A 642 23.19 3.58 -21.04
CA ASP A 642 22.65 3.94 -22.36
C ASP A 642 22.76 5.45 -22.64
N LYS A 643 23.08 6.28 -21.63
CA LYS A 643 23.40 7.71 -21.80
C LYS A 643 24.87 7.97 -22.16
N MET A 644 25.73 6.95 -22.16
CA MET A 644 27.16 7.07 -22.47
C MET A 644 27.57 6.46 -23.83
N THR A 645 26.60 6.10 -24.67
CA THR A 645 26.79 5.68 -26.07
C THR A 645 25.91 6.49 -26.98
#